data_AF-A0A1L9MTF1-F1
#
_entry.id   AF-A0A1L9MTF1-F1
#
_cell.length_a   1.000
_cell.length_b   1.000
_cell.length_c   1.000
_cell.angle_alpha   90.00
_cell.angle_beta   90.00
_cell.angle_gamma   90.00
#
_symmetry.space_group_name_H-M   'P 1'
#
loop_
_entity.id
_entity.type
_entity.pdbx_description
1 polymer ?
#
loop_
_entity_poly.entity_id
_entity_poly.type
_entity_poly.pdbx_seq_one_letter_code
_entity_poly.pdbx_strand_id
1 'polypeptide(L)'
;MSSQSLAAHLPTVHPAKKTPVVGEDNILVTSALPYVNNVPHLGNIVGSVLSADIFSRYNKARNRNTLYVCGTDEYGTATETKALEEGTTPQALCDRYHHVHKEVYEWFEIGFDCFGRTTTEKQTEIGQHIFTKLLENGFLEERTEMQPYCTQHGSFLADRFVEGVCPRCGYEDARGDQCDQCGGLLNALDLKDARCKLDGATPLPRETTHVHLCLDRLQPQLEDWFSKSAAAGGWSSNSTQITRSWLKEGLKPRAITRDLRWGTPVPLQGYEDKVLYVWFDACIGYVSITATHLADWEIWWRNSEVKLYQFMGKDNVPFHSVIFPASQIGTGEKWTMLHHLSTSEYLNYETGKFSKSRNVGVFGDSVRQIGIPASVWRYYLLANTEKSDSRFDWTSFVQRNNSELVANLGNLVNRVIKFTNKNLESRVPDYGAALHEPAFNLLKSDINRLLARYIDDMEAVRLRAGLETAMAISTRGNQFLTENKFGASLLADSPGRGYAVIGIVLNLIYLLSAVFYPYMPSVSDAIAKMLNAPPRAITPTWQVGDLLPGHEIRPAKHLFTKIDDKMADKWRAQFGGSTAPGSPSQMSDTHVSEIGQRGKRKPEELSQVTSPRRVDFRVGHIIRAVKHPDADLLFVSTVDCGDKPGTDHTSLDLETGKTVRHVCSGLNGKIALSELQGRRVVVVANMKPVKMRGVTSAAMLLTAVSDDTGQGQKVELIAPPDGAQPGERLSFEGLEGVVMGGAMNPKHRIWEAVQQGLRTTTAGDVVWCRPDTGRVQISQARKLVSKQGRPCTVETLYSASVC
;
A
#
# COMPACT_ATOMS: atom_id res chain seq x y z
N MET A 1 -34.83 20.46 24.74
CA MET A 1 -35.12 19.08 24.29
C MET A 1 -34.30 18.13 25.14
N SER A 2 -34.93 17.18 25.82
CA SER A 2 -34.21 16.15 26.61
C SER A 2 -33.31 15.32 25.69
N SER A 3 -32.22 14.76 26.21
CA SER A 3 -31.29 13.90 25.44
C SER A 3 -31.98 12.73 24.71
N GLN A 4 -33.12 12.26 25.22
CA GLN A 4 -33.96 11.24 24.58
C GLN A 4 -34.68 11.72 23.31
N SER A 5 -35.01 13.01 23.15
CA SER A 5 -35.70 13.51 21.95
C SER A 5 -34.76 13.79 20.78
N LEU A 6 -33.46 14.01 21.04
CA LEU A 6 -32.44 14.12 19.98
C LEU A 6 -32.20 12.77 19.27
N ALA A 7 -32.34 11.63 19.97
CA ALA A 7 -32.08 10.32 19.39
C ALA A 7 -33.09 9.89 18.30
N ALA A 8 -34.36 10.36 18.37
CA ALA A 8 -35.42 9.86 17.50
C ALA A 8 -35.40 10.41 16.06
N HIS A 9 -34.81 11.60 15.83
CA HIS A 9 -34.72 12.23 14.50
C HIS A 9 -33.34 12.09 13.82
N LEU A 10 -32.32 11.65 14.56
CA LEU A 10 -30.96 11.57 14.06
C LEU A 10 -30.76 10.29 13.24
N PRO A 11 -30.04 10.34 12.11
CA PRO A 11 -29.57 9.13 11.44
C PRO A 11 -28.44 8.54 12.29
N THR A 12 -28.75 7.69 13.26
CA THR A 12 -27.76 7.07 14.16
C THR A 12 -27.35 5.68 13.70
N VAL A 13 -26.12 5.27 14.04
CA VAL A 13 -25.69 3.88 13.88
C VAL A 13 -26.43 2.99 14.89
N HIS A 14 -27.04 1.91 14.42
CA HIS A 14 -27.67 0.92 15.30
C HIS A 14 -26.65 -0.09 15.82
N PRO A 15 -26.88 -0.73 16.98
CA PRO A 15 -26.08 -1.87 17.40
C PRO A 15 -26.06 -2.91 16.28
N ALA A 16 -24.87 -3.33 15.86
CA ALA A 16 -24.76 -4.31 14.78
C ALA A 16 -25.46 -5.61 15.19
N LYS A 17 -26.47 -6.03 14.42
CA LYS A 17 -27.06 -7.36 14.58
C LYS A 17 -26.03 -8.37 14.09
N LYS A 18 -25.67 -9.33 14.95
CA LYS A 18 -24.74 -10.42 14.60
C LYS A 18 -25.44 -11.61 13.92
N THR A 19 -26.70 -11.43 13.54
CA THR A 19 -27.57 -12.44 12.94
C THR A 19 -28.06 -11.91 11.61
N PRO A 20 -27.94 -12.69 10.50
CA PRO A 20 -28.51 -12.32 9.23
C PRO A 20 -30.03 -12.18 9.32
N VAL A 21 -30.58 -11.21 8.59
CA VAL A 21 -32.02 -10.96 8.51
C VAL A 21 -32.46 -11.12 7.06
N VAL A 22 -33.51 -11.92 6.84
CA VAL A 22 -34.06 -12.17 5.50
C VAL A 22 -34.55 -10.86 4.87
N GLY A 23 -34.15 -10.61 3.62
CA GLY A 23 -34.51 -9.39 2.88
C GLY A 23 -33.66 -8.16 3.22
N GLU A 24 -32.71 -8.24 4.16
CA GLU A 24 -31.73 -7.19 4.46
C GLU A 24 -30.35 -7.53 3.85
N ASP A 25 -29.48 -6.53 3.70
CA ASP A 25 -28.08 -6.75 3.29
C ASP A 25 -27.30 -7.42 4.44
N ASN A 26 -26.93 -8.69 4.25
CA ASN A 26 -26.14 -9.48 5.20
C ASN A 26 -24.71 -9.65 4.67
N ILE A 27 -23.77 -8.96 5.30
CA ILE A 27 -22.39 -8.82 4.84
C ILE A 27 -21.45 -9.60 5.75
N LEU A 28 -20.84 -10.65 5.23
CA LEU A 28 -19.79 -11.39 5.91
C LEU A 28 -18.45 -10.92 5.36
N VAL A 29 -17.57 -10.42 6.23
CA VAL A 29 -16.25 -9.94 5.86
C VAL A 29 -15.20 -10.85 6.48
N THR A 30 -14.26 -11.32 5.69
CA THR A 30 -13.04 -11.97 6.22
C THR A 30 -11.78 -11.27 5.74
N SER A 31 -10.76 -11.33 6.57
CA SER A 31 -9.40 -10.94 6.21
C SER A 31 -8.50 -12.16 6.26
N ALA A 32 -7.56 -12.27 5.31
CA ALA A 32 -6.57 -13.35 5.29
C ALA A 32 -5.98 -13.60 6.69
N LEU A 33 -6.04 -14.84 7.15
CA LEU A 33 -5.49 -15.23 8.44
C LEU A 33 -3.97 -15.00 8.43
N PRO A 34 -3.42 -14.07 9.22
CA PRO A 34 -1.98 -13.95 9.38
C PRO A 34 -1.37 -15.23 9.94
N TYR A 35 -0.25 -15.66 9.35
CA TYR A 35 0.52 -16.78 9.87
C TYR A 35 1.20 -16.37 11.19
N VAL A 36 1.03 -17.19 12.23
CA VAL A 36 1.32 -16.81 13.62
C VAL A 36 2.82 -16.70 13.94
N ASN A 37 3.71 -17.21 13.09
CA ASN A 37 5.14 -17.29 13.43
C ASN A 37 5.92 -15.95 13.30
N ASN A 38 5.27 -14.85 12.95
CA ASN A 38 5.92 -13.57 12.69
C ASN A 38 5.08 -12.37 13.11
N VAL A 39 5.74 -11.32 13.62
CA VAL A 39 5.06 -10.05 13.90
C VAL A 39 4.63 -9.40 12.58
N PRO A 40 3.37 -8.96 12.44
CA PRO A 40 2.89 -8.34 11.20
C PRO A 40 3.56 -6.98 10.98
N HIS A 41 3.97 -6.73 9.73
CA HIS A 41 4.44 -5.42 9.29
C HIS A 41 3.31 -4.59 8.64
N LEU A 42 3.56 -3.30 8.37
CA LEU A 42 2.55 -2.40 7.81
C LEU A 42 1.93 -2.91 6.49
N GLY A 43 2.71 -3.65 5.70
CA GLY A 43 2.24 -4.29 4.47
C GLY A 43 1.19 -5.37 4.71
N ASN A 44 1.37 -6.24 5.71
CA ASN A 44 0.34 -7.22 6.08
C ASN A 44 -0.93 -6.53 6.58
N ILE A 45 -0.75 -5.44 7.33
CA ILE A 45 -1.86 -4.69 7.92
C ILE A 45 -2.71 -4.04 6.84
N VAL A 46 -2.11 -3.25 5.95
CA VAL A 46 -2.85 -2.55 4.88
C VAL A 46 -3.43 -3.53 3.85
N GLY A 47 -2.69 -4.58 3.52
CA GLY A 47 -3.07 -5.51 2.46
C GLY A 47 -4.24 -6.45 2.81
N SER A 48 -4.50 -6.62 4.11
CA SER A 48 -5.53 -7.54 4.60
C SER A 48 -6.42 -6.84 5.65
N VAL A 49 -5.98 -6.78 6.91
CA VAL A 49 -6.89 -6.51 8.05
C VAL A 49 -7.42 -5.08 8.10
N LEU A 50 -6.62 -4.09 7.67
CA LEU A 50 -7.06 -2.69 7.65
C LEU A 50 -8.08 -2.45 6.52
N SER A 51 -7.83 -3.01 5.34
CA SER A 51 -8.76 -2.89 4.20
C SER A 51 -10.11 -3.53 4.50
N ALA A 52 -10.11 -4.74 5.09
CA ALA A 52 -11.34 -5.40 5.55
C ALA A 52 -12.04 -4.62 6.66
N ASP A 53 -11.30 -4.06 7.61
CA ASP A 53 -11.87 -3.25 8.71
C ASP A 53 -12.59 -2.01 8.19
N ILE A 54 -11.98 -1.29 7.25
CA ILE A 54 -12.60 -0.11 6.62
C ILE A 54 -13.92 -0.51 5.97
N PHE A 55 -13.94 -1.59 5.18
CA PHE A 55 -15.17 -2.04 4.52
C PHE A 55 -16.23 -2.53 5.52
N SER A 56 -15.83 -3.26 6.57
CA SER A 56 -16.73 -3.68 7.64
C SER A 56 -17.37 -2.49 8.35
N ARG A 57 -16.56 -1.49 8.74
CA ARG A 57 -17.03 -0.27 9.39
C ARG A 57 -17.94 0.55 8.50
N TYR A 58 -17.68 0.59 7.19
CA TYR A 58 -18.59 1.23 6.23
C TYR A 58 -19.96 0.56 6.23
N ASN A 59 -20.02 -0.77 6.13
CA ASN A 59 -21.29 -1.50 6.15
C ASN A 59 -22.04 -1.33 7.49
N LYS A 60 -21.31 -1.36 8.62
CA LYS A 60 -21.88 -1.05 9.94
C LYS A 60 -22.41 0.38 10.02
N ALA A 61 -21.70 1.37 9.48
CA ALA A 61 -22.15 2.77 9.43
C ALA A 61 -23.33 2.99 8.47
N ARG A 62 -23.56 2.07 7.53
CA ARG A 62 -24.77 1.98 6.68
C ARG A 62 -25.91 1.19 7.33
N ASN A 63 -25.76 0.78 8.60
CA ASN A 63 -26.73 -0.04 9.34
C ASN A 63 -27.02 -1.41 8.69
N ARG A 64 -26.03 -2.00 7.98
CA ARG A 64 -26.14 -3.36 7.43
C ARG A 64 -25.71 -4.41 8.45
N ASN A 65 -26.33 -5.59 8.41
CA ASN A 65 -25.95 -6.73 9.25
C ASN A 65 -24.56 -7.17 8.81
N THR A 66 -23.55 -6.96 9.65
CA THR A 66 -22.15 -7.14 9.26
C THR A 66 -21.42 -7.96 10.30
N LEU A 67 -20.77 -9.05 9.86
CA LEU A 67 -19.87 -9.85 10.68
C LEU A 67 -18.47 -9.82 10.09
N TYR A 68 -17.48 -9.37 10.87
CA TYR A 68 -16.07 -9.33 10.48
C TYR A 68 -15.25 -10.35 11.25
N VAL A 69 -14.72 -11.34 10.53
CA VAL A 69 -14.02 -12.51 11.07
C VAL A 69 -12.56 -12.54 10.61
N CYS A 70 -11.65 -12.77 11.55
CA CYS A 70 -10.24 -13.06 11.28
C CYS A 70 -9.66 -13.87 12.46
N GLY A 71 -8.37 -14.17 12.41
CA GLY A 71 -7.67 -14.92 13.44
C GLY A 71 -6.26 -15.26 12.99
N THR A 72 -5.56 -16.06 13.77
CA THR A 72 -4.22 -16.54 13.42
C THR A 72 -4.27 -17.91 12.76
N ASP A 73 -3.50 -18.07 11.68
CA ASP A 73 -3.18 -19.37 11.08
C ASP A 73 -1.94 -19.94 11.77
N GLU A 74 -2.10 -21.10 12.39
CA GLU A 74 -1.18 -21.61 13.41
C GLU A 74 -0.52 -22.94 13.07
N TYR A 75 -1.04 -23.67 12.09
CA TYR A 75 -0.55 -25.01 11.75
C TYR A 75 0.57 -25.01 10.72
N GLY A 76 1.22 -26.16 10.55
CA GLY A 76 2.20 -26.39 9.50
C GLY A 76 3.66 -26.29 9.95
N THR A 77 4.54 -26.67 9.02
CA THR A 77 5.98 -26.90 9.27
C THR A 77 6.72 -25.66 9.77
N ALA A 78 6.30 -24.47 9.35
CA ALA A 78 6.99 -23.24 9.75
C ALA A 78 6.77 -22.91 11.23
N THR A 79 5.62 -23.30 11.81
CA THR A 79 5.39 -23.22 13.26
C THR A 79 6.27 -24.24 14.00
N GLU A 80 6.31 -25.50 13.58
CA GLU A 80 7.16 -26.53 14.22
C GLU A 80 8.65 -26.14 14.18
N THR A 81 9.13 -25.68 13.02
CA THR A 81 10.52 -25.24 12.83
C THR A 81 10.84 -24.08 13.77
N LYS A 82 9.95 -23.08 13.83
CA LYS A 82 10.17 -21.91 14.67
C LYS A 82 10.12 -22.24 16.16
N ALA A 83 9.23 -23.15 16.56
CA ALA A 83 9.14 -23.63 17.92
C ALA A 83 10.42 -24.37 18.33
N LEU A 84 10.96 -25.20 17.44
CA LEU A 84 12.24 -25.89 17.64
C LEU A 84 13.42 -24.92 17.76
N GLU A 85 13.52 -23.93 16.86
CA GLU A 85 14.55 -22.86 16.90
C GLU A 85 14.56 -22.10 18.22
N GLU A 86 13.39 -21.89 18.83
CA GLU A 86 13.24 -21.16 20.09
C GLU A 86 13.22 -22.07 21.34
N GLY A 87 13.34 -23.38 21.17
CA GLY A 87 13.30 -24.34 22.28
C GLY A 87 11.96 -24.39 23.01
N THR A 88 10.84 -24.21 22.28
CA THR A 88 9.46 -24.21 22.83
C THR A 88 8.56 -25.20 22.09
N THR A 89 7.34 -25.42 22.57
CA THR A 89 6.32 -26.20 21.85
C THR A 89 5.58 -25.33 20.81
N PRO A 90 5.04 -25.92 19.73
CA PRO A 90 4.20 -25.21 18.77
C PRO A 90 3.03 -24.47 19.42
N GLN A 91 2.31 -25.11 20.34
CA GLN A 91 1.20 -24.47 21.07
C GLN A 91 1.65 -23.20 21.80
N ALA A 92 2.74 -23.26 22.58
CA ALA A 92 3.19 -22.11 23.35
C ALA A 92 3.73 -20.98 22.44
N LEU A 93 4.34 -21.32 21.31
CA LEU A 93 4.72 -20.35 20.27
C LEU A 93 3.47 -19.64 19.73
N CYS A 94 2.45 -20.41 19.33
CA CYS A 94 1.21 -19.87 18.80
C CYS A 94 0.47 -19.01 19.83
N ASP A 95 0.41 -19.43 21.10
CA ASP A 95 -0.25 -18.67 22.17
C ASP A 95 0.38 -17.29 22.35
N ARG A 96 1.72 -17.25 22.36
CA ARG A 96 2.49 -16.01 22.47
C ARG A 96 2.21 -15.08 21.30
N TYR A 97 2.31 -15.58 20.07
CA TYR A 97 2.16 -14.73 18.90
C TYR A 97 0.71 -14.37 18.59
N HIS A 98 -0.27 -15.24 18.88
CA HIS A 98 -1.69 -14.87 18.81
C HIS A 98 -1.98 -13.64 19.66
N HIS A 99 -1.44 -13.60 20.88
CA HIS A 99 -1.53 -12.43 21.75
C HIS A 99 -0.87 -11.19 21.12
N VAL A 100 0.35 -11.32 20.59
CA VAL A 100 1.04 -10.21 19.89
C VAL A 100 0.23 -9.68 18.71
N HIS A 101 -0.32 -10.55 17.86
CA HIS A 101 -1.19 -10.16 16.75
C HIS A 101 -2.40 -9.37 17.24
N LYS A 102 -3.08 -9.89 18.27
CA LYS A 102 -4.25 -9.24 18.86
C LYS A 102 -3.91 -7.84 19.36
N GLU A 103 -2.85 -7.67 20.13
CA GLU A 103 -2.43 -6.36 20.66
C GLU A 103 -2.11 -5.37 19.54
N VAL A 104 -1.43 -5.82 18.48
CA VAL A 104 -1.13 -4.99 17.30
C VAL A 104 -2.44 -4.53 16.65
N TYR A 105 -3.36 -5.44 16.39
CA TYR A 105 -4.60 -5.11 15.70
C TYR A 105 -5.54 -4.24 16.54
N GLU A 106 -5.59 -4.44 17.85
CA GLU A 106 -6.29 -3.56 18.79
C GLU A 106 -5.69 -2.14 18.77
N TRP A 107 -4.35 -2.03 18.77
CA TRP A 107 -3.68 -0.72 18.67
C TRP A 107 -3.96 -0.03 17.33
N PHE A 108 -4.01 -0.76 16.23
CA PHE A 108 -4.43 -0.26 14.91
C PHE A 108 -5.94 -0.02 14.80
N GLU A 109 -6.70 -0.16 15.88
CA GLU A 109 -8.15 0.07 15.94
C GLU A 109 -8.93 -0.84 14.96
N ILE A 110 -8.46 -2.08 14.74
CA ILE A 110 -9.16 -3.07 13.91
C ILE A 110 -10.35 -3.63 14.68
N GLY A 111 -11.55 -3.45 14.15
CA GLY A 111 -12.83 -3.77 14.80
C GLY A 111 -13.40 -5.13 14.40
N PHE A 112 -12.66 -6.21 14.68
CA PHE A 112 -13.14 -7.58 14.48
C PHE A 112 -14.39 -7.85 15.34
N ASP A 113 -15.36 -8.59 14.80
CA ASP A 113 -16.45 -9.16 15.58
C ASP A 113 -16.04 -10.52 16.17
N CYS A 114 -15.19 -11.25 15.45
CA CYS A 114 -14.57 -12.52 15.87
C CYS A 114 -13.07 -12.49 15.51
N PHE A 115 -12.18 -12.58 16.50
CA PHE A 115 -10.75 -12.76 16.30
C PHE A 115 -10.30 -14.05 16.99
N GLY A 116 -10.16 -15.14 16.22
CA GLY A 116 -9.90 -16.48 16.74
C GLY A 116 -8.59 -17.09 16.29
N ARG A 117 -8.56 -18.43 16.26
CA ARG A 117 -7.37 -19.27 16.03
C ARG A 117 -7.76 -20.52 15.26
N THR A 118 -6.86 -21.06 14.44
CA THR A 118 -7.10 -22.36 13.77
C THR A 118 -6.86 -23.57 14.66
N THR A 119 -6.19 -23.42 15.81
CA THR A 119 -5.89 -24.52 16.75
C THR A 119 -7.04 -24.79 17.74
N THR A 120 -8.22 -25.15 17.23
CA THR A 120 -9.43 -25.39 18.05
C THR A 120 -10.11 -26.71 17.70
N GLU A 121 -10.89 -27.24 18.63
CA GLU A 121 -11.73 -28.44 18.38
C GLU A 121 -12.69 -28.22 17.22
N LYS A 122 -13.26 -27.01 17.08
CA LYS A 122 -14.14 -26.66 15.97
C LYS A 122 -13.43 -26.65 14.62
N GLN A 123 -12.14 -26.33 14.56
CA GLN A 123 -11.35 -26.51 13.34
C GLN A 123 -11.28 -27.99 12.98
N THR A 124 -10.97 -28.86 13.95
CA THR A 124 -10.88 -30.30 13.71
C THR A 124 -12.21 -30.87 13.24
N GLU A 125 -13.31 -30.57 13.95
CA GLU A 125 -14.66 -31.04 13.59
C GLU A 125 -15.04 -30.65 12.16
N ILE A 126 -14.90 -29.38 11.80
CA ILE A 126 -15.34 -28.87 10.48
C ILE A 126 -14.38 -29.30 9.38
N GLY A 127 -13.07 -29.28 9.64
CA GLY A 127 -12.05 -29.75 8.71
C GLY A 127 -12.22 -31.23 8.36
N GLN A 128 -12.48 -32.06 9.37
CA GLN A 128 -12.77 -33.49 9.18
C GLN A 128 -14.11 -33.71 8.47
N HIS A 129 -15.15 -32.94 8.80
CA HIS A 129 -16.44 -33.01 8.10
C HIS A 129 -16.28 -32.74 6.59
N ILE A 130 -15.58 -31.67 6.21
CA ILE A 130 -15.34 -31.34 4.79
C ILE A 130 -14.51 -32.42 4.12
N PHE A 131 -13.45 -32.92 4.78
CA PHE A 131 -12.63 -34.03 4.27
C PHE A 131 -13.47 -35.28 4.00
N THR A 132 -14.27 -35.72 4.98
CA THR A 132 -15.10 -36.91 4.86
C THR A 132 -16.14 -36.78 3.75
N LYS A 133 -16.77 -35.59 3.60
CA LYS A 133 -17.71 -35.34 2.50
C LYS A 133 -17.04 -35.40 1.13
N LEU A 134 -15.82 -34.87 1.00
CA LEU A 134 -15.05 -34.97 -0.24
C LEU A 134 -14.68 -36.41 -0.57
N LEU A 135 -14.35 -37.22 0.44
CA LEU A 135 -14.07 -38.65 0.30
C LEU A 135 -15.32 -39.42 -0.18
N GLU A 136 -16.44 -39.24 0.52
CA GLU A 136 -17.74 -39.87 0.20
C GLU A 136 -18.20 -39.54 -1.23
N ASN A 137 -17.93 -38.33 -1.70
CA ASN A 137 -18.29 -37.86 -3.03
C ASN A 137 -17.25 -38.21 -4.12
N GLY A 138 -16.20 -38.95 -3.80
CA GLY A 138 -15.21 -39.42 -4.77
C GLY A 138 -14.25 -38.34 -5.31
N PHE A 139 -14.05 -37.26 -4.56
CA PHE A 139 -13.13 -36.16 -4.90
C PHE A 139 -11.75 -36.28 -4.25
N LEU A 140 -11.51 -37.34 -3.47
CA LEU A 140 -10.22 -37.64 -2.87
C LEU A 140 -9.63 -38.93 -3.46
N GLU A 141 -8.31 -38.98 -3.60
CA GLU A 141 -7.59 -40.19 -3.99
C GLU A 141 -6.26 -40.32 -3.23
N GLU A 142 -5.83 -41.55 -2.97
CA GLU A 142 -4.53 -41.82 -2.35
C GLU A 142 -3.44 -41.97 -3.40
N ARG A 143 -2.26 -41.41 -3.12
CA ARG A 143 -1.05 -41.61 -3.93
C ARG A 143 0.12 -41.90 -3.02
N THR A 144 0.89 -42.94 -3.34
CA THR A 144 2.12 -43.30 -2.64
C THR A 144 3.31 -42.75 -3.39
N GLU A 145 4.24 -42.14 -2.66
CA GLU A 145 5.49 -41.61 -3.19
C GLU A 145 6.67 -41.96 -2.29
N MET A 146 7.87 -41.98 -2.88
CA MET A 146 9.12 -42.17 -2.17
C MET A 146 9.65 -40.81 -1.71
N GLN A 147 9.86 -40.65 -0.41
CA GLN A 147 10.43 -39.44 0.16
C GLN A 147 11.64 -39.77 1.07
N PRO A 148 12.60 -38.84 1.22
CA PRO A 148 13.70 -39.00 2.16
C PRO A 148 13.18 -38.94 3.61
N TYR A 149 13.61 -39.89 4.45
CA TYR A 149 13.23 -40.02 5.85
C TYR A 149 14.47 -39.99 6.74
N CYS A 150 14.49 -39.11 7.74
CA CYS A 150 15.53 -39.11 8.75
C CYS A 150 15.17 -40.09 9.88
N THR A 151 16.02 -41.10 10.11
CA THR A 151 15.82 -42.10 11.18
C THR A 151 16.13 -41.57 12.58
N GLN A 152 16.94 -40.50 12.70
CA GLN A 152 17.23 -39.86 13.99
C GLN A 152 16.09 -38.93 14.44
N HIS A 153 15.59 -38.06 13.55
CA HIS A 153 14.45 -37.19 13.84
C HIS A 153 13.09 -37.91 13.76
N GLY A 154 13.04 -39.07 13.11
CA GLY A 154 11.81 -39.84 12.95
C GLY A 154 10.78 -39.15 12.04
N SER A 155 11.21 -38.37 11.05
CA SER A 155 10.34 -37.59 10.15
C SER A 155 10.79 -37.65 8.69
N PHE A 156 9.84 -37.45 7.78
CA PHE A 156 10.15 -37.18 6.37
C PHE A 156 10.79 -35.80 6.22
N LEU A 157 11.67 -35.65 5.22
CA LEU A 157 12.44 -34.44 4.98
C LEU A 157 11.92 -33.75 3.71
N ALA A 158 11.57 -32.48 3.82
CA ALA A 158 11.40 -31.63 2.65
C ALA A 158 12.76 -31.38 1.98
N ASP A 159 12.78 -31.11 0.67
CA ASP A 159 14.01 -30.88 -0.11
C ASP A 159 15.00 -29.89 0.52
N ARG A 160 14.48 -28.83 1.16
CA ARG A 160 15.30 -27.80 1.85
C ARG A 160 16.06 -28.30 3.08
N PHE A 161 15.65 -29.44 3.63
CA PHE A 161 16.27 -30.10 4.78
C PHE A 161 17.15 -31.27 4.36
N VAL A 162 17.32 -31.49 3.06
CA VAL A 162 18.27 -32.45 2.49
C VAL A 162 19.38 -31.68 1.80
N GLU A 163 20.61 -31.93 2.22
CA GLU A 163 21.82 -31.43 1.57
C GLU A 163 22.70 -32.62 1.14
N GLY A 164 23.55 -32.44 0.15
CA GLY A 164 24.47 -33.49 -0.27
C GLY A 164 25.27 -33.12 -1.51
N VAL A 165 26.03 -34.08 -2.01
CA VAL A 165 26.88 -33.91 -3.19
C VAL A 165 26.04 -33.96 -4.47
N CYS A 166 26.11 -32.91 -5.28
CA CYS A 166 25.42 -32.81 -6.56
C CYS A 166 25.86 -33.93 -7.50
N PRO A 167 24.95 -34.78 -8.00
CA PRO A 167 25.32 -35.90 -8.88
C PRO A 167 25.83 -35.43 -10.26
N ARG A 168 25.58 -34.16 -10.63
CA ARG A 168 25.92 -33.60 -11.94
C ARG A 168 27.28 -32.89 -11.97
N CYS A 169 27.62 -32.12 -10.94
CA CYS A 169 28.83 -31.28 -10.93
C CYS A 169 29.75 -31.51 -9.74
N GLY A 170 29.37 -32.36 -8.78
CA GLY A 170 30.18 -32.68 -7.60
C GLY A 170 30.16 -31.64 -6.48
N TYR A 171 29.34 -30.58 -6.56
CA TYR A 171 29.17 -29.61 -5.48
C TYR A 171 28.71 -30.28 -4.18
N GLU A 172 29.46 -30.17 -3.09
CA GLU A 172 29.27 -30.96 -1.86
C GLU A 172 28.05 -30.57 -0.99
N ASP A 173 27.51 -29.36 -1.23
CA ASP A 173 26.44 -28.75 -0.43
C ASP A 173 25.21 -28.41 -1.28
N ALA A 174 24.89 -29.23 -2.28
CA ALA A 174 23.67 -29.05 -3.07
C ALA A 174 22.43 -29.32 -2.21
N ARG A 175 21.37 -28.53 -2.44
CA ARG A 175 20.07 -28.72 -1.79
C ARG A 175 19.26 -29.77 -2.55
N GLY A 176 18.29 -30.39 -1.87
CA GLY A 176 17.45 -31.44 -2.44
C GLY A 176 16.65 -31.03 -3.68
N ASP A 177 16.36 -29.74 -3.83
CA ASP A 177 15.59 -29.16 -4.94
C ASP A 177 16.47 -28.61 -6.07
N GLN A 178 17.63 -28.07 -5.73
CA GLN A 178 18.49 -27.36 -6.68
C GLN A 178 19.96 -27.32 -6.22
N CYS A 179 20.88 -27.51 -7.16
CA CYS A 179 22.30 -27.23 -6.94
C CYS A 179 22.60 -25.75 -7.16
N ASP A 180 23.12 -25.06 -6.14
CA ASP A 180 23.45 -23.63 -6.25
C ASP A 180 24.69 -23.35 -7.11
N GLN A 181 25.56 -24.35 -7.36
CA GLN A 181 26.74 -24.18 -8.21
C GLN A 181 26.42 -24.29 -9.71
N CYS A 182 25.68 -25.32 -10.13
CA CYS A 182 25.37 -25.54 -11.55
C CYS A 182 23.95 -25.11 -11.95
N GLY A 183 23.12 -24.69 -10.99
CA GLY A 183 21.74 -24.27 -11.19
C GLY A 183 20.75 -25.39 -11.52
N GLY A 184 21.20 -26.64 -11.63
CA GLY A 184 20.38 -27.78 -12.02
C GLY A 184 19.34 -28.16 -10.96
N LEU A 185 18.10 -28.40 -11.39
CA LEU A 185 17.04 -28.98 -10.56
C LEU A 185 17.36 -30.43 -10.22
N LEU A 186 17.16 -30.80 -8.95
CA LEU A 186 17.48 -32.10 -8.38
C LEU A 186 16.23 -32.72 -7.73
N ASN A 187 16.29 -34.03 -7.50
CA ASN A 187 15.44 -34.71 -6.53
C ASN A 187 16.32 -35.01 -5.31
N ALA A 188 15.79 -34.83 -4.10
CA ALA A 188 16.53 -35.07 -2.87
C ALA A 188 17.09 -36.50 -2.75
N LEU A 189 16.41 -37.48 -3.34
CA LEU A 189 16.86 -38.88 -3.38
C LEU A 189 18.01 -39.13 -4.36
N ASP A 190 18.28 -38.21 -5.29
CA ASP A 190 19.37 -38.31 -6.26
C ASP A 190 20.71 -37.76 -5.72
N LEU A 191 20.69 -37.08 -4.56
CA LEU A 191 21.89 -36.53 -3.94
C LEU A 191 22.82 -37.65 -3.45
N LYS A 192 24.11 -37.53 -3.78
CA LYS A 192 25.14 -38.42 -3.23
C LYS A 192 25.51 -37.94 -1.83
N ASP A 193 25.82 -38.85 -0.91
CA ASP A 193 26.14 -38.52 0.49
C ASP A 193 25.11 -37.56 1.11
N ALA A 194 23.83 -37.83 0.84
CA ALA A 194 22.73 -37.04 1.35
C ALA A 194 22.76 -37.04 2.89
N ARG A 195 22.56 -35.86 3.46
CA ARG A 195 22.52 -35.61 4.90
C ARG A 195 21.34 -34.71 5.24
N CYS A 196 20.74 -34.95 6.39
CA CYS A 196 19.72 -34.08 6.94
C CYS A 196 20.38 -32.79 7.45
N LYS A 197 19.85 -31.64 7.06
CA LYS A 197 20.37 -30.33 7.47
C LYS A 197 20.27 -30.08 8.99
N LEU A 198 19.35 -30.77 9.66
CA LEU A 198 19.02 -30.54 11.06
C LEU A 198 19.97 -31.28 12.03
N ASP A 199 20.37 -32.52 11.71
CA ASP A 199 21.20 -33.39 12.60
C ASP A 199 22.40 -34.05 11.88
N GLY A 200 22.52 -33.91 10.57
CA GLY A 200 23.56 -34.54 9.77
C GLY A 200 23.34 -36.03 9.46
N ALA A 201 22.23 -36.65 9.89
CA ALA A 201 21.97 -38.06 9.62
C ALA A 201 21.70 -38.33 8.14
N THR A 202 22.11 -39.51 7.64
CA THR A 202 21.84 -39.91 6.24
C THR A 202 20.35 -40.24 6.06
N PRO A 203 19.62 -39.52 5.20
CA PRO A 203 18.21 -39.81 4.93
C PRO A 203 18.07 -41.13 4.17
N LEU A 204 17.05 -41.91 4.52
CA LEU A 204 16.70 -43.15 3.82
C LEU A 204 15.43 -42.96 2.98
N PRO A 205 15.37 -43.50 1.76
CA PRO A 205 14.16 -43.47 0.96
C PRO A 205 13.07 -44.33 1.63
N ARG A 206 11.89 -43.75 1.87
CA ARG A 206 10.75 -44.45 2.47
C ARG A 206 9.46 -44.09 1.74
N GLU A 207 8.57 -45.08 1.59
CA GLU A 207 7.23 -44.85 1.04
C GLU A 207 6.37 -44.08 2.03
N THR A 208 5.64 -43.10 1.53
CA THR A 208 4.59 -42.38 2.25
C THR A 208 3.38 -42.21 1.35
N THR A 209 2.19 -42.42 1.90
CA THR A 209 0.92 -42.25 1.18
C THR A 209 0.27 -40.94 1.59
N HIS A 210 -0.23 -40.20 0.60
CA HIS A 210 -0.92 -38.94 0.77
C HIS A 210 -2.25 -38.91 0.04
N VAL A 211 -3.27 -38.40 0.73
CA VAL A 211 -4.56 -38.08 0.13
C VAL A 211 -4.44 -36.79 -0.69
N HIS A 212 -4.98 -36.82 -1.91
CA HIS A 212 -5.03 -35.73 -2.87
C HIS A 212 -6.47 -35.30 -3.13
N LEU A 213 -6.71 -33.98 -3.18
CA LEU A 213 -7.96 -33.40 -3.67
C LEU A 213 -7.93 -33.34 -5.20
N CYS A 214 -8.85 -34.04 -5.86
CA CYS A 214 -8.98 -34.13 -7.32
C CYS A 214 -9.60 -32.87 -7.92
N LEU A 215 -8.84 -31.77 -7.91
CA LEU A 215 -9.27 -30.46 -8.43
C LEU A 215 -9.59 -30.48 -9.92
N ASP A 216 -8.95 -31.36 -10.68
CA ASP A 216 -9.22 -31.65 -12.09
C ASP A 216 -10.69 -32.06 -12.31
N ARG A 217 -11.24 -32.90 -11.42
CA ARG A 217 -12.64 -33.35 -11.49
C ARG A 217 -13.63 -32.24 -11.11
N LEU A 218 -13.21 -31.30 -10.24
CA LEU A 218 -14.03 -30.19 -9.74
C LEU A 218 -13.97 -28.94 -10.65
N GLN A 219 -13.01 -28.87 -11.56
CA GLN A 219 -12.76 -27.69 -12.40
C GLN A 219 -14.00 -27.19 -13.15
N PRO A 220 -14.83 -28.03 -13.80
CA PRO A 220 -15.99 -27.52 -14.56
C PRO A 220 -16.99 -26.75 -13.67
N GLN A 221 -17.27 -27.25 -12.47
CA GLN A 221 -18.17 -26.61 -11.50
C GLN A 221 -17.55 -25.34 -10.93
N LEU A 222 -16.24 -25.37 -10.68
CA LEU A 222 -15.49 -24.21 -10.20
C LEU A 222 -15.46 -23.07 -11.24
N GLU A 223 -15.29 -23.38 -12.53
CA GLU A 223 -15.28 -22.40 -13.61
C GLU A 223 -16.64 -21.70 -13.78
N ASP A 224 -17.73 -22.48 -13.70
CA ASP A 224 -19.10 -21.94 -13.73
C ASP A 224 -19.36 -21.02 -12.52
N TRP A 225 -18.99 -21.47 -11.32
CA TRP A 225 -19.09 -20.66 -10.10
C TRP A 225 -18.25 -19.39 -10.19
N PHE A 226 -16.98 -19.50 -10.59
CA PHE A 226 -16.04 -18.38 -10.70
C PHE A 226 -16.57 -17.32 -11.66
N SER A 227 -17.06 -17.73 -12.83
CA SER A 227 -17.58 -16.81 -13.85
C SER A 227 -18.77 -16.00 -13.32
N LYS A 228 -19.68 -16.65 -12.59
CA LYS A 228 -20.86 -16.01 -11.98
C LYS A 228 -20.46 -15.11 -10.80
N SER A 229 -19.65 -15.61 -9.89
CA SER A 229 -19.22 -14.88 -8.69
C SER A 229 -18.37 -13.66 -9.04
N ALA A 230 -17.37 -13.81 -9.90
CA ALA A 230 -16.48 -12.72 -10.28
C ALA A 230 -17.22 -11.56 -10.96
N ALA A 231 -18.21 -11.88 -11.80
CA ALA A 231 -19.05 -10.88 -12.46
C ALA A 231 -20.03 -10.22 -11.47
N ALA A 232 -20.76 -11.01 -10.68
CA ALA A 232 -21.79 -10.51 -9.77
C ALA A 232 -21.22 -9.68 -8.61
N GLY A 233 -20.08 -10.10 -8.05
CA GLY A 233 -19.44 -9.39 -6.96
C GLY A 233 -18.39 -8.37 -7.39
N GLY A 234 -18.07 -8.26 -8.69
CA GLY A 234 -17.11 -7.27 -9.20
C GLY A 234 -15.72 -7.45 -8.60
N TRP A 235 -15.13 -8.65 -8.75
CA TRP A 235 -13.82 -8.95 -8.19
C TRP A 235 -12.72 -8.00 -8.69
N SER A 236 -11.70 -7.82 -7.86
CA SER A 236 -10.49 -7.11 -8.27
C SER A 236 -9.84 -7.76 -9.52
N SER A 237 -9.25 -6.93 -10.38
CA SER A 237 -8.72 -7.36 -11.68
C SER A 237 -7.58 -8.37 -11.55
N ASN A 238 -6.69 -8.17 -10.57
CA ASN A 238 -5.60 -9.09 -10.24
C ASN A 238 -6.14 -10.45 -9.79
N SER A 239 -7.15 -10.50 -8.90
CA SER A 239 -7.80 -11.74 -8.47
C SER A 239 -8.38 -12.53 -9.64
N THR A 240 -9.07 -11.81 -10.54
CA THR A 240 -9.70 -12.40 -11.73
C THR A 240 -8.64 -12.96 -12.68
N GLN A 241 -7.55 -12.23 -12.91
CA GLN A 241 -6.47 -12.65 -13.80
C GLN A 241 -5.72 -13.87 -13.25
N ILE A 242 -5.36 -13.85 -11.96
CA ILE A 242 -4.67 -14.96 -11.30
C ILE A 242 -5.54 -16.23 -11.37
N THR A 243 -6.82 -16.11 -11.01
CA THR A 243 -7.75 -17.26 -11.02
C THR A 243 -7.93 -17.83 -12.43
N ARG A 244 -8.13 -16.96 -13.44
CA ARG A 244 -8.20 -17.40 -14.86
C ARG A 244 -6.92 -18.10 -15.32
N SER A 245 -5.75 -17.64 -14.88
CA SER A 245 -4.48 -18.28 -15.23
C SER A 245 -4.41 -19.72 -14.72
N TRP A 246 -4.82 -19.94 -13.46
CA TRP A 246 -4.86 -21.27 -12.86
C TRP A 246 -5.85 -22.21 -13.55
N LEU A 247 -7.06 -21.72 -13.86
CA LEU A 247 -8.07 -22.50 -14.55
C LEU A 247 -7.62 -22.86 -15.98
N LYS A 248 -7.01 -21.89 -16.69
CA LYS A 248 -6.50 -22.11 -18.06
C LYS A 248 -5.36 -23.14 -18.12
N GLU A 249 -4.51 -23.21 -17.09
CA GLU A 249 -3.43 -24.21 -17.03
C GLU A 249 -3.97 -25.65 -16.90
N GLY A 250 -5.19 -25.79 -16.37
CA GLY A 250 -5.77 -27.07 -15.97
C GLY A 250 -5.38 -27.40 -14.54
N LEU A 251 -6.40 -27.57 -13.68
CA LEU A 251 -6.17 -27.93 -12.30
C LEU A 251 -5.70 -29.37 -12.19
N LYS A 252 -4.77 -29.63 -11.28
CA LYS A 252 -4.21 -30.96 -11.01
C LYS A 252 -4.57 -31.41 -9.60
N PRO A 253 -4.65 -32.73 -9.33
CA PRO A 253 -4.78 -33.23 -7.98
C PRO A 253 -3.69 -32.69 -7.06
N ARG A 254 -4.07 -32.27 -5.85
CA ARG A 254 -3.13 -31.67 -4.87
C ARG A 254 -3.18 -32.41 -3.54
N ALA A 255 -2.01 -32.79 -3.02
CA ALA A 255 -1.89 -33.43 -1.71
C ALA A 255 -2.42 -32.53 -0.59
N ILE A 256 -3.42 -33.02 0.15
CA ILE A 256 -4.06 -32.33 1.28
C ILE A 256 -3.71 -32.94 2.64
N THR A 257 -2.73 -33.86 2.68
CA THR A 257 -2.18 -34.44 3.92
C THR A 257 -0.68 -34.21 4.00
N ARG A 258 -0.12 -34.17 5.20
CA ARG A 258 1.32 -34.02 5.45
C ARG A 258 1.77 -34.90 6.62
N ASP A 259 3.02 -35.33 6.55
CA ASP A 259 3.74 -36.01 7.62
C ASP A 259 4.25 -35.02 8.67
N LEU A 260 3.31 -34.38 9.38
CA LEU A 260 3.59 -33.44 10.46
C LEU A 260 2.79 -33.85 11.70
N ARG A 261 3.22 -33.39 12.88
CA ARG A 261 2.49 -33.62 14.13
C ARG A 261 1.58 -32.44 14.46
N TRP A 262 1.96 -31.24 14.05
CA TRP A 262 1.24 -29.99 14.33
C TRP A 262 0.27 -29.61 13.20
N GLY A 263 -0.95 -30.14 13.27
CA GLY A 263 -2.01 -29.91 12.31
C GLY A 263 -3.33 -30.58 12.72
N THR A 264 -4.38 -30.36 11.93
CA THR A 264 -5.66 -31.06 12.12
C THR A 264 -5.50 -32.56 11.78
N PRO A 265 -5.84 -33.50 12.67
CA PRO A 265 -5.71 -34.93 12.37
C PRO A 265 -6.56 -35.39 11.20
N VAL A 266 -6.05 -36.31 10.38
CA VAL A 266 -6.79 -36.89 9.24
C VAL A 266 -7.76 -37.97 9.74
N PRO A 267 -9.06 -37.93 9.37
CA PRO A 267 -10.05 -38.89 9.85
C PRO A 267 -10.07 -40.15 8.97
N LEU A 268 -8.91 -40.80 8.80
CA LEU A 268 -8.74 -41.98 7.94
C LEU A 268 -7.82 -43.02 8.62
N GLN A 269 -8.19 -44.29 8.55
CA GLN A 269 -7.39 -45.38 9.11
C GLN A 269 -6.02 -45.45 8.42
N GLY A 270 -4.94 -45.58 9.20
CA GLY A 270 -3.56 -45.60 8.68
C GLY A 270 -2.93 -44.21 8.51
N TYR A 271 -3.65 -43.14 8.88
CA TYR A 271 -3.18 -41.75 8.85
C TYR A 271 -3.00 -41.15 10.25
N GLU A 272 -2.82 -41.99 11.27
CA GLU A 272 -2.75 -41.56 12.69
C GLU A 272 -1.56 -40.60 12.96
N ASP A 273 -0.47 -40.73 12.20
CA ASP A 273 0.72 -39.86 12.27
C ASP A 273 0.73 -38.76 11.19
N LYS A 274 -0.42 -38.46 10.57
CA LYS A 274 -0.56 -37.46 9.51
C LYS A 274 -1.61 -36.42 9.88
N VAL A 275 -1.42 -35.23 9.33
CA VAL A 275 -2.34 -34.10 9.49
C VAL A 275 -2.81 -33.57 8.14
N LEU A 276 -3.94 -32.89 8.14
CA LEU A 276 -4.40 -32.09 7.02
C LEU A 276 -3.37 -31.00 6.73
N TYR A 277 -3.11 -30.81 5.44
CA TYR A 277 -2.18 -29.79 4.99
C TYR A 277 -2.77 -28.40 5.24
N VAL A 278 -2.00 -27.49 5.85
CA VAL A 278 -2.45 -26.14 6.21
C VAL A 278 -3.13 -25.38 5.06
N TRP A 279 -2.67 -25.56 3.82
CA TRP A 279 -3.26 -24.88 2.67
C TRP A 279 -4.60 -25.48 2.19
N PHE A 280 -5.02 -26.62 2.74
CA PHE A 280 -6.36 -27.16 2.61
C PHE A 280 -7.29 -26.60 3.70
N ASP A 281 -6.87 -26.60 4.98
CA ASP A 281 -7.75 -26.30 6.10
C ASP A 281 -7.65 -24.86 6.66
N ALA A 282 -6.67 -24.05 6.26
CA ALA A 282 -6.55 -22.65 6.72
C ALA A 282 -7.79 -21.80 6.36
N CYS A 283 -8.35 -21.96 5.15
CA CYS A 283 -9.58 -21.26 4.75
C CYS A 283 -10.81 -21.78 5.52
N ILE A 284 -10.80 -23.03 5.98
CA ILE A 284 -11.84 -23.57 6.89
C ILE A 284 -11.78 -22.84 8.24
N GLY A 285 -10.62 -22.28 8.59
CA GLY A 285 -10.40 -21.40 9.73
C GLY A 285 -11.41 -20.28 9.86
N TYR A 286 -11.88 -19.67 8.76
CA TYR A 286 -12.91 -18.63 8.85
C TYR A 286 -14.23 -19.15 9.43
N VAL A 287 -14.60 -20.38 9.04
CA VAL A 287 -15.81 -21.05 9.47
C VAL A 287 -15.68 -21.48 10.94
N SER A 288 -14.55 -22.13 11.29
CA SER A 288 -14.31 -22.61 12.66
C SER A 288 -14.13 -21.49 13.69
N ILE A 289 -13.50 -20.39 13.30
CA ILE A 289 -13.43 -19.18 14.14
C ILE A 289 -14.83 -18.64 14.39
N THR A 290 -15.69 -18.60 13.37
CA THR A 290 -17.08 -18.18 13.54
C THR A 290 -17.83 -19.11 14.48
N ALA A 291 -17.68 -20.43 14.31
CA ALA A 291 -18.27 -21.47 15.15
C ALA A 291 -17.81 -21.42 16.62
N THR A 292 -16.60 -20.93 16.87
CA THR A 292 -16.07 -20.76 18.23
C THR A 292 -16.68 -19.54 18.93
N HIS A 293 -17.10 -18.52 18.17
CA HIS A 293 -17.64 -17.27 18.72
C HIS A 293 -19.16 -17.21 18.72
N LEU A 294 -19.82 -17.96 17.84
CA LEU A 294 -21.27 -17.96 17.64
C LEU A 294 -21.78 -19.41 17.57
N ALA A 295 -22.74 -19.75 18.42
CA ALA A 295 -23.40 -21.06 18.39
C ALA A 295 -24.05 -21.35 17.04
N ASP A 296 -24.83 -20.40 16.52
CA ASP A 296 -25.58 -20.54 15.26
C ASP A 296 -24.74 -20.12 14.04
N TRP A 297 -23.45 -20.44 13.97
CA TRP A 297 -22.54 -19.98 12.91
C TRP A 297 -22.99 -20.34 11.49
N GLU A 298 -23.76 -21.43 11.33
CA GLU A 298 -24.27 -21.89 10.04
C GLU A 298 -25.16 -20.87 9.35
N ILE A 299 -25.84 -19.99 10.10
CA ILE A 299 -26.67 -18.92 9.51
C ILE A 299 -25.86 -17.96 8.64
N TRP A 300 -24.55 -17.87 8.88
CA TRP A 300 -23.61 -17.05 8.12
C TRP A 300 -22.90 -17.83 7.00
N TRP A 301 -22.58 -19.10 7.24
CA TRP A 301 -21.72 -19.90 6.36
C TRP A 301 -22.45 -20.95 5.52
N ARG A 302 -23.75 -21.14 5.73
CA ARG A 302 -24.63 -22.04 4.98
C ARG A 302 -25.89 -21.32 4.47
N ASN A 303 -25.74 -20.04 4.13
CA ASN A 303 -26.83 -19.16 3.75
C ASN A 303 -26.52 -18.38 2.45
N SER A 304 -27.39 -18.52 1.46
CA SER A 304 -27.25 -17.88 0.15
C SER A 304 -27.55 -16.38 0.14
N GLU A 305 -28.24 -15.87 1.17
CA GLU A 305 -28.54 -14.43 1.33
C GLU A 305 -27.34 -13.65 1.88
N VAL A 306 -26.28 -14.34 2.30
CA VAL A 306 -25.06 -13.72 2.83
C VAL A 306 -24.08 -13.44 1.70
N LYS A 307 -23.63 -12.20 1.62
CA LYS A 307 -22.57 -11.78 0.69
C LYS A 307 -21.22 -11.85 1.40
N LEU A 308 -20.38 -12.81 1.01
CA LEU A 308 -19.03 -12.98 1.54
C LEU A 308 -18.01 -12.12 0.80
N TYR A 309 -17.37 -11.19 1.51
CA TYR A 309 -16.28 -10.34 1.05
C TYR A 309 -14.97 -10.79 1.69
N GLN A 310 -13.94 -11.08 0.89
CA GLN A 310 -12.64 -11.51 1.38
C GLN A 310 -11.53 -10.55 0.95
N PHE A 311 -10.65 -10.19 1.90
CA PHE A 311 -9.55 -9.24 1.71
C PHE A 311 -8.21 -9.91 1.97
N MET A 312 -7.29 -9.82 1.01
CA MET A 312 -5.98 -10.48 1.10
C MET A 312 -4.91 -9.85 0.20
N GLY A 313 -3.66 -10.29 0.37
CA GLY A 313 -2.60 -10.10 -0.63
C GLY A 313 -2.67 -11.12 -1.76
N LYS A 314 -2.09 -10.80 -2.91
CA LYS A 314 -2.19 -11.62 -4.14
C LYS A 314 -1.78 -13.08 -4.03
N ASP A 315 -0.85 -13.40 -3.13
CA ASP A 315 -0.36 -14.78 -2.94
C ASP A 315 -1.45 -15.71 -2.40
N ASN A 316 -2.47 -15.16 -1.74
CA ASN A 316 -3.55 -15.95 -1.15
C ASN A 316 -4.70 -16.25 -2.11
N VAL A 317 -4.73 -15.62 -3.30
CA VAL A 317 -5.85 -15.72 -4.25
C VAL A 317 -6.18 -17.18 -4.60
N PRO A 318 -5.24 -18.04 -4.99
CA PRO A 318 -5.57 -19.42 -5.40
C PRO A 318 -6.26 -20.23 -4.29
N PHE A 319 -5.95 -19.98 -3.02
CA PHE A 319 -6.57 -20.71 -1.91
C PHE A 319 -8.03 -20.30 -1.71
N HIS A 320 -8.39 -19.07 -2.06
CA HIS A 320 -9.73 -18.51 -1.87
C HIS A 320 -10.59 -18.55 -3.13
N SER A 321 -9.98 -18.65 -4.32
CA SER A 321 -10.70 -18.74 -5.60
C SER A 321 -10.66 -20.13 -6.23
N VAL A 322 -9.79 -21.03 -5.77
CA VAL A 322 -9.68 -22.40 -6.30
C VAL A 322 -9.85 -23.42 -5.19
N ILE A 323 -8.92 -23.51 -4.24
CA ILE A 323 -8.86 -24.64 -3.29
C ILE A 323 -10.08 -24.69 -2.38
N PHE A 324 -10.39 -23.60 -1.68
CA PHE A 324 -11.51 -23.55 -0.74
C PHE A 324 -12.87 -23.65 -1.45
N PRO A 325 -13.16 -22.90 -2.54
CA PRO A 325 -14.42 -23.07 -3.27
C PRO A 325 -14.58 -24.46 -3.88
N ALA A 326 -13.51 -25.07 -4.42
CA ALA A 326 -13.58 -26.45 -4.91
C ALA A 326 -13.88 -27.43 -3.78
N SER A 327 -13.29 -27.24 -2.59
CA SER A 327 -13.59 -28.04 -1.40
C SER A 327 -15.06 -27.89 -0.99
N GLN A 328 -15.59 -26.65 -0.95
CA GLN A 328 -16.99 -26.37 -0.64
C GLN A 328 -17.94 -27.03 -1.67
N ILE A 329 -17.69 -26.85 -2.97
CA ILE A 329 -18.45 -27.44 -4.06
C ILE A 329 -18.44 -28.98 -3.96
N GLY A 330 -17.26 -29.56 -3.73
CA GLY A 330 -17.07 -31.01 -3.66
C GLY A 330 -17.77 -31.66 -2.48
N THR A 331 -18.16 -30.92 -1.43
CA THR A 331 -19.01 -31.48 -0.36
C THR A 331 -20.45 -31.78 -0.80
N GLY A 332 -20.94 -31.12 -1.86
CA GLY A 332 -22.35 -31.18 -2.27
C GLY A 332 -23.30 -30.43 -1.33
N GLU A 333 -22.79 -29.75 -0.29
CA GLU A 333 -23.59 -29.00 0.67
C GLU A 333 -23.76 -27.53 0.26
N LYS A 334 -24.76 -26.87 0.83
CA LYS A 334 -25.03 -25.45 0.58
C LYS A 334 -24.14 -24.59 1.47
N TRP A 335 -22.97 -24.20 0.96
CA TRP A 335 -22.08 -23.24 1.60
C TRP A 335 -22.34 -21.80 1.13
N THR A 336 -22.07 -20.84 1.99
CA THR A 336 -21.92 -19.43 1.60
C THR A 336 -20.62 -19.30 0.82
N MET A 337 -20.76 -19.05 -0.47
CA MET A 337 -19.64 -18.92 -1.39
C MET A 337 -19.13 -17.48 -1.44
N LEU A 338 -17.85 -17.31 -1.77
CA LEU A 338 -17.24 -15.99 -1.98
C LEU A 338 -18.04 -15.17 -3.00
N HIS A 339 -18.45 -13.97 -2.60
CA HIS A 339 -19.15 -12.99 -3.44
C HIS A 339 -18.14 -12.02 -4.07
N HIS A 340 -17.29 -11.38 -3.27
CA HIS A 340 -16.30 -10.40 -3.74
C HIS A 340 -14.89 -10.69 -3.20
N LEU A 341 -13.91 -10.77 -4.10
CA LEU A 341 -12.49 -10.90 -3.74
C LEU A 341 -11.72 -9.59 -3.96
N SER A 342 -11.26 -9.00 -2.85
CA SER A 342 -10.44 -7.79 -2.83
C SER A 342 -8.99 -8.13 -2.56
N THR A 343 -8.13 -7.90 -3.55
CA THR A 343 -6.72 -8.27 -3.49
C THR A 343 -5.82 -7.06 -3.63
N SER A 344 -4.90 -6.92 -2.66
CA SER A 344 -3.88 -5.88 -2.63
C SER A 344 -2.56 -6.32 -3.28
N GLU A 345 -1.88 -5.35 -3.89
CA GLU A 345 -0.47 -5.47 -4.28
C GLU A 345 0.44 -5.18 -3.08
N TYR A 346 1.74 -5.41 -3.22
CA TYR A 346 2.65 -5.29 -2.07
C TYR A 346 2.85 -3.82 -1.67
N LEU A 347 3.00 -3.60 -0.36
CA LEU A 347 3.59 -2.38 0.18
C LEU A 347 5.08 -2.61 0.39
N ASN A 348 5.89 -1.90 -0.37
CA ASN A 348 7.34 -1.80 -0.17
C ASN A 348 7.66 -0.74 0.90
N TYR A 349 8.85 -0.82 1.49
CA TYR A 349 9.33 0.10 2.51
C TYR A 349 10.55 0.87 1.99
N GLU A 350 10.39 2.18 1.83
CA GLU A 350 11.40 3.05 1.22
C GLU A 350 11.90 2.42 -0.12
N THR A 351 13.19 2.25 -0.31
CA THR A 351 13.75 1.70 -1.56
C THR A 351 13.74 0.16 -1.63
N GLY A 352 13.15 -0.54 -0.66
CA GLY A 352 13.24 -2.01 -0.57
C GLY A 352 12.02 -2.69 0.05
N LYS A 353 12.21 -3.92 0.50
CA LYS A 353 11.18 -4.74 1.16
C LYS A 353 11.32 -4.70 2.68
N PHE A 354 10.20 -4.91 3.38
CA PHE A 354 10.22 -5.20 4.82
C PHE A 354 11.11 -6.42 5.11
N SER A 355 11.89 -6.37 6.19
CA SER A 355 12.79 -7.47 6.57
C SER A 355 13.04 -7.46 8.08
N LYS A 356 12.45 -8.42 8.80
CA LYS A 356 12.61 -8.54 10.25
C LYS A 356 14.06 -8.87 10.62
N SER A 357 14.70 -9.81 9.89
CA SER A 357 16.09 -10.21 10.12
C SER A 357 17.11 -9.09 9.93
N ARG A 358 16.85 -8.14 9.01
CA ARG A 358 17.71 -6.96 8.80
C ARG A 358 17.23 -5.71 9.55
N ASN A 359 16.17 -5.84 10.36
CA ASN A 359 15.51 -4.73 11.06
C ASN A 359 15.10 -3.57 10.13
N VAL A 360 14.64 -3.89 8.91
CA VAL A 360 14.21 -2.90 7.90
C VAL A 360 12.68 -2.86 7.87
N GLY A 361 12.12 -1.68 8.13
CA GLY A 361 10.69 -1.42 8.11
C GLY A 361 10.06 -1.29 9.50
N VAL A 362 8.79 -0.87 9.50
CA VAL A 362 7.98 -0.71 10.72
C VAL A 362 7.12 -1.95 10.92
N PHE A 363 7.18 -2.50 12.13
CA PHE A 363 6.43 -3.68 12.56
C PHE A 363 5.41 -3.30 13.63
N GLY A 364 4.34 -4.10 13.76
CA GLY A 364 3.23 -3.79 14.66
C GLY A 364 3.60 -3.66 16.14
N ASP A 365 4.64 -4.35 16.59
CA ASP A 365 5.17 -4.26 17.96
C ASP A 365 5.90 -2.94 18.26
N SER A 366 6.56 -2.38 17.24
CA SER A 366 7.41 -1.18 17.37
C SER A 366 6.68 0.11 17.00
N VAL A 367 5.63 0.04 16.19
CA VAL A 367 4.92 1.24 15.69
C VAL A 367 4.35 2.11 16.82
N ARG A 368 3.91 1.50 17.92
CA ARG A 368 3.36 2.21 19.09
C ARG A 368 4.39 3.11 19.76
N GLN A 369 5.67 2.73 19.72
CA GLN A 369 6.77 3.45 20.38
C GLN A 369 7.08 4.79 19.69
N ILE A 370 6.60 4.98 18.46
CA ILE A 370 6.82 6.20 17.66
C ILE A 370 6.00 7.38 18.24
N GLY A 371 4.93 7.10 18.97
CA GLY A 371 4.08 8.13 19.59
C GLY A 371 3.14 8.84 18.62
N ILE A 372 2.99 8.33 17.39
CA ILE A 372 2.00 8.82 16.43
C ILE A 372 0.72 7.98 16.53
N PRO A 373 -0.46 8.61 16.67
CA PRO A 373 -1.73 7.90 16.82
C PRO A 373 -2.04 6.96 15.65
N ALA A 374 -2.72 5.85 15.94
CA ALA A 374 -3.12 4.85 14.96
C ALA A 374 -3.92 5.43 13.78
N SER A 375 -4.78 6.42 14.03
CA SER A 375 -5.56 7.10 12.98
C SER A 375 -4.70 7.71 11.86
N VAL A 376 -3.51 8.25 12.18
CA VAL A 376 -2.58 8.79 11.18
C VAL A 376 -1.97 7.67 10.34
N TRP A 377 -1.62 6.55 10.97
CA TRP A 377 -1.13 5.37 10.27
C TRP A 377 -2.17 4.78 9.33
N ARG A 378 -3.41 4.58 9.83
CA ARG A 378 -4.53 4.08 9.06
C ARG A 378 -4.81 4.95 7.83
N TYR A 379 -4.85 6.27 8.03
CA TYR A 379 -5.02 7.24 6.95
C TYR A 379 -3.91 7.13 5.90
N TYR A 380 -2.66 7.21 6.33
CA TYR A 380 -1.52 7.21 5.40
C TYR A 380 -1.44 5.92 4.60
N LEU A 381 -1.55 4.77 5.28
CA LEU A 381 -1.44 3.46 4.64
C LEU A 381 -2.47 3.32 3.52
N LEU A 382 -3.73 3.70 3.78
CA LEU A 382 -4.77 3.62 2.76
C LEU A 382 -4.61 4.69 1.67
N ALA A 383 -4.26 5.92 2.02
CA ALA A 383 -4.06 7.00 1.05
C ALA A 383 -2.90 6.70 0.05
N ASN A 384 -2.05 5.74 0.39
CA ASN A 384 -0.88 5.34 -0.37
C ASN A 384 -1.01 3.96 -1.04
N THR A 385 -2.14 3.24 -0.89
CA THR A 385 -2.37 2.01 -1.65
C THR A 385 -2.62 2.31 -3.12
N GLU A 386 -2.03 1.54 -4.03
CA GLU A 386 -2.21 1.71 -5.47
C GLU A 386 -2.72 0.42 -6.12
N LYS A 387 -3.07 0.47 -7.42
CA LYS A 387 -3.38 -0.74 -8.20
C LYS A 387 -2.12 -1.56 -8.53
N SER A 388 -0.96 -1.04 -8.19
CA SER A 388 0.38 -1.62 -8.34
C SER A 388 1.07 -1.62 -6.98
N ASP A 389 2.25 -2.23 -6.92
CA ASP A 389 3.10 -2.18 -5.72
C ASP A 389 3.30 -0.72 -5.27
N SER A 390 2.99 -0.45 -4.00
CA SER A 390 3.08 0.88 -3.40
C SER A 390 4.31 0.97 -2.50
N ARG A 391 4.65 2.18 -2.05
CA ARG A 391 5.82 2.42 -1.21
C ARG A 391 5.51 3.30 0.00
N PHE A 392 5.82 2.81 1.19
CA PHE A 392 5.90 3.62 2.39
C PHE A 392 7.14 4.53 2.35
N ASP A 393 6.95 5.85 2.54
CA ASP A 393 8.02 6.86 2.66
C ASP A 393 7.71 7.81 3.83
N TRP A 394 8.68 8.01 4.70
CA TRP A 394 8.53 8.87 5.88
C TRP A 394 8.29 10.34 5.54
N THR A 395 8.84 10.84 4.43
CA THR A 395 8.64 12.24 4.02
C THR A 395 7.18 12.47 3.66
N SER A 396 6.63 11.60 2.82
CA SER A 396 5.22 11.57 2.44
C SER A 396 4.30 11.36 3.65
N PHE A 397 4.70 10.51 4.61
CA PHE A 397 3.95 10.31 5.86
C PHE A 397 3.78 11.61 6.65
N VAL A 398 4.88 12.34 6.88
CA VAL A 398 4.85 13.62 7.59
C VAL A 398 4.08 14.67 6.79
N GLN A 399 4.32 14.76 5.48
CA GLN A 399 3.65 15.72 4.60
C GLN A 399 2.14 15.52 4.61
N ARG A 400 1.65 14.31 4.37
CA ARG A 400 0.20 14.02 4.34
C ARG A 400 -0.46 14.32 5.69
N ASN A 401 0.17 13.99 6.82
CA ASN A 401 -0.36 14.41 8.12
C ASN A 401 -0.51 15.93 8.20
N ASN A 402 0.54 16.67 7.83
CA ASN A 402 0.58 18.13 7.98
C ASN A 402 -0.34 18.85 6.99
N SER A 403 -0.36 18.45 5.72
CA SER A 403 -1.09 19.14 4.64
C SER A 403 -2.53 18.67 4.48
N GLU A 404 -2.83 17.43 4.83
CA GLU A 404 -4.17 16.85 4.65
C GLU A 404 -4.88 16.76 6.00
N LEU A 405 -4.36 16.01 6.96
CA LEU A 405 -5.07 15.82 8.24
C LEU A 405 -5.13 17.11 9.08
N VAL A 406 -3.99 17.76 9.31
CA VAL A 406 -3.93 18.98 10.13
C VAL A 406 -4.54 20.18 9.40
N ALA A 407 -4.13 20.44 8.16
CA ALA A 407 -4.52 21.65 7.45
C ALA A 407 -5.91 21.62 6.78
N ASN A 408 -6.53 20.45 6.60
CA ASN A 408 -7.88 20.33 6.04
C ASN A 408 -8.90 19.89 7.09
N LEU A 409 -9.00 18.60 7.40
CA LEU A 409 -10.02 18.04 8.29
C LEU A 409 -9.90 18.62 9.71
N GLY A 410 -8.70 18.54 10.29
CA GLY A 410 -8.40 19.10 11.60
C GLY A 410 -8.66 20.59 11.68
N ASN A 411 -8.29 21.34 10.63
CA ASN A 411 -8.49 22.78 10.57
C ASN A 411 -9.99 23.16 10.54
N LEU A 412 -10.78 22.49 9.71
CA LEU A 412 -12.22 22.74 9.60
C LEU A 412 -12.91 22.54 10.95
N VAL A 413 -12.71 21.38 11.55
CA VAL A 413 -13.33 21.01 12.83
C VAL A 413 -12.90 21.97 13.94
N ASN A 414 -11.59 22.20 14.10
CA ASN A 414 -11.08 23.06 15.16
C ASN A 414 -11.57 24.51 15.04
N ARG A 415 -11.57 25.08 13.82
CA ARG A 415 -11.94 26.48 13.61
C ARG A 415 -13.40 26.73 13.98
N VAL A 416 -14.31 25.88 13.50
CA VAL A 416 -15.75 26.08 13.72
C VAL A 416 -16.15 25.79 15.17
N ILE A 417 -15.63 24.72 15.77
CA ILE A 417 -15.96 24.38 17.16
C ILE A 417 -15.39 25.44 18.11
N LYS A 418 -14.10 25.82 17.98
CA LYS A 418 -13.51 26.89 18.84
C LYS A 418 -14.25 28.21 18.69
N PHE A 419 -14.63 28.57 17.47
CA PHE A 419 -15.37 29.80 17.23
C PHE A 419 -16.75 29.79 17.87
N THR A 420 -17.46 28.66 17.79
CA THR A 420 -18.77 28.47 18.43
C THR A 420 -18.63 28.47 19.96
N ASN A 421 -17.62 27.81 20.51
CA ASN A 421 -17.36 27.84 21.96
C ASN A 421 -17.10 29.26 22.47
N LYS A 422 -16.32 30.05 21.72
CA LYS A 422 -15.90 31.40 22.13
C LYS A 422 -16.99 32.45 21.96
N ASN A 423 -17.73 32.42 20.85
CA ASN A 423 -18.58 33.54 20.45
C ASN A 423 -20.08 33.25 20.54
N LEU A 424 -20.50 31.99 20.73
CA LEU A 424 -21.91 31.56 20.69
C LEU A 424 -22.27 30.68 21.89
N GLU A 425 -21.60 30.86 23.03
CA GLU A 425 -21.86 30.14 24.28
C GLU A 425 -21.89 28.61 24.12
N SER A 426 -21.11 28.08 23.17
CA SER A 426 -21.08 26.66 22.81
C SER A 426 -22.45 26.10 22.36
N ARG A 427 -23.32 26.93 21.79
CA ARG A 427 -24.61 26.50 21.23
C ARG A 427 -24.65 26.65 19.72
N VAL A 428 -25.30 25.70 19.06
CA VAL A 428 -25.63 25.79 17.63
C VAL A 428 -26.55 26.99 17.44
N PRO A 429 -26.18 27.99 16.61
CA PRO A 429 -27.00 29.19 16.44
C PRO A 429 -28.23 28.90 15.57
N ASP A 430 -29.20 29.83 15.53
CA ASP A 430 -30.33 29.72 14.61
C ASP A 430 -29.88 29.95 13.15
N TYR A 431 -30.04 28.91 12.33
CA TYR A 431 -29.70 28.91 10.91
C TYR A 431 -30.94 28.78 10.00
N GLY A 432 -32.16 28.79 10.56
CA GLY A 432 -33.39 28.45 9.85
C GLY A 432 -33.72 29.39 8.68
N ALA A 433 -33.54 30.70 8.88
CA ALA A 433 -33.87 31.72 7.86
C ALA A 433 -33.05 31.60 6.57
N ALA A 434 -31.87 30.98 6.62
CA ALA A 434 -30.94 30.89 5.50
C ALA A 434 -30.98 29.54 4.75
N LEU A 435 -31.83 28.59 5.18
CA LEU A 435 -31.96 27.28 4.54
C LEU A 435 -32.42 27.34 3.08
N HIS A 436 -32.92 28.50 2.63
CA HIS A 436 -33.38 28.72 1.26
C HIS A 436 -32.42 29.58 0.41
N GLU A 437 -31.29 30.03 0.97
CA GLU A 437 -30.33 30.85 0.22
C GLU A 437 -29.63 30.03 -0.89
N PRO A 438 -29.38 30.63 -2.08
CA PRO A 438 -28.73 29.93 -3.19
C PRO A 438 -27.35 29.33 -2.85
N ALA A 439 -26.55 30.04 -2.05
CA ALA A 439 -25.21 29.57 -1.66
C ALA A 439 -25.26 28.29 -0.81
N PHE A 440 -26.27 28.15 0.04
CA PHE A 440 -26.47 26.94 0.84
C PHE A 440 -27.01 25.79 -0.02
N ASN A 441 -27.97 26.06 -0.91
CA ASN A 441 -28.46 25.05 -1.85
C ASN A 441 -27.33 24.48 -2.72
N LEU A 442 -26.40 25.33 -3.16
CA LEU A 442 -25.20 24.91 -3.89
C LEU A 442 -24.30 24.01 -3.04
N LEU A 443 -23.96 24.42 -1.80
CA LEU A 443 -23.17 23.58 -0.90
C LEU A 443 -23.83 22.21 -0.69
N LYS A 444 -25.12 22.19 -0.38
CA LYS A 444 -25.89 20.96 -0.18
C LYS A 444 -25.85 20.05 -1.41
N SER A 445 -25.97 20.62 -2.61
CA SER A 445 -25.86 19.88 -3.87
C SER A 445 -24.46 19.28 -4.04
N ASP A 446 -23.41 20.08 -3.82
CA ASP A 446 -22.01 19.63 -3.89
C ASP A 446 -21.72 18.49 -2.91
N ILE A 447 -22.13 18.64 -1.65
CA ILE A 447 -21.93 17.63 -0.61
C ILE A 447 -22.67 16.35 -0.95
N ASN A 448 -23.92 16.42 -1.44
CA ASN A 448 -24.67 15.24 -1.84
C ASN A 448 -24.06 14.54 -3.05
N ARG A 449 -23.53 15.29 -4.02
CA ARG A 449 -22.80 14.71 -5.16
C ARG A 449 -21.52 14.00 -4.72
N LEU A 450 -20.76 14.59 -3.80
CA LEU A 450 -19.57 13.96 -3.23
C LEU A 450 -19.93 12.74 -2.36
N LEU A 451 -21.00 12.82 -1.57
CA LEU A 451 -21.47 11.71 -0.73
C LEU A 451 -21.96 10.54 -1.58
N ALA A 452 -22.69 10.80 -2.67
CA ALA A 452 -23.10 9.76 -3.61
C ALA A 452 -21.87 9.06 -4.22
N ARG A 453 -20.88 9.84 -4.68
CA ARG A 453 -19.61 9.27 -5.17
C ARG A 453 -18.88 8.45 -4.11
N TYR A 454 -18.81 8.95 -2.87
CA TYR A 454 -18.21 8.23 -1.76
C TYR A 454 -18.89 6.87 -1.56
N ILE A 455 -20.23 6.84 -1.56
CA ILE A 455 -21.02 5.62 -1.44
C ILE A 455 -20.71 4.69 -2.62
N ASP A 456 -20.76 5.18 -3.86
CA ASP A 456 -20.47 4.38 -5.05
C ASP A 456 -19.08 3.74 -5.01
N ASP A 457 -18.06 4.52 -4.62
CA ASP A 457 -16.69 4.03 -4.48
C ASP A 457 -16.60 2.97 -3.37
N MET A 458 -17.30 3.16 -2.25
CA MET A 458 -17.29 2.19 -1.14
C MET A 458 -18.09 0.91 -1.43
N GLU A 459 -19.24 0.99 -2.10
CA GLU A 459 -19.97 -0.19 -2.58
C GLU A 459 -19.13 -1.00 -3.57
N ALA A 460 -18.33 -0.33 -4.41
CA ALA A 460 -17.39 -0.95 -5.33
C ALA A 460 -16.05 -1.35 -4.68
N VAL A 461 -15.92 -1.25 -3.36
CA VAL A 461 -14.71 -1.58 -2.57
C VAL A 461 -13.46 -0.78 -3.02
N ARG A 462 -13.65 0.42 -3.55
CA ARG A 462 -12.59 1.37 -3.95
C ARG A 462 -12.19 2.25 -2.77
N LEU A 463 -11.65 1.61 -1.73
CA LEU A 463 -11.43 2.23 -0.42
C LEU A 463 -10.58 3.52 -0.45
N ARG A 464 -9.53 3.58 -1.27
CA ARG A 464 -8.72 4.80 -1.45
C ARG A 464 -9.52 5.94 -2.11
N ALA A 465 -10.29 5.64 -3.15
CA ALA A 465 -11.12 6.63 -3.83
C ALA A 465 -12.23 7.18 -2.91
N GLY A 466 -12.78 6.31 -2.06
CA GLY A 466 -13.66 6.70 -0.96
C GLY A 466 -12.98 7.68 0.00
N LEU A 467 -11.74 7.41 0.43
CA LEU A 467 -10.98 8.31 1.30
C LEU A 467 -10.69 9.67 0.64
N GLU A 468 -10.27 9.67 -0.62
CA GLU A 468 -10.05 10.89 -1.41
C GLU A 468 -11.34 11.74 -1.49
N THR A 469 -12.48 11.08 -1.70
CA THR A 469 -13.79 11.74 -1.74
C THR A 469 -14.21 12.27 -0.36
N ALA A 470 -13.95 11.54 0.73
CA ALA A 470 -14.19 12.02 2.09
C ALA A 470 -13.35 13.28 2.41
N MET A 471 -12.09 13.31 1.98
CA MET A 471 -11.24 14.50 2.08
C MET A 471 -11.78 15.66 1.23
N ALA A 472 -12.34 15.39 0.05
CA ALA A 472 -12.97 16.40 -0.79
C ALA A 472 -14.21 17.04 -0.13
N ILE A 473 -15.01 16.27 0.62
CA ILE A 473 -16.13 16.80 1.43
C ILE A 473 -15.60 17.81 2.47
N SER A 474 -14.51 17.48 3.17
CA SER A 474 -13.86 18.40 4.12
C SER A 474 -13.31 19.65 3.41
N THR A 475 -12.67 19.48 2.25
CA THR A 475 -12.15 20.60 1.44
C THR A 475 -13.27 21.56 1.06
N ARG A 476 -14.42 21.03 0.61
CA ARG A 476 -15.57 21.86 0.23
C ARG A 476 -16.11 22.67 1.42
N GLY A 477 -16.10 22.09 2.62
CA GLY A 477 -16.43 22.81 3.86
C GLY A 477 -15.47 23.97 4.16
N ASN A 478 -14.15 23.75 4.03
CA ASN A 478 -13.16 24.82 4.18
C ASN A 478 -13.33 25.94 3.14
N GLN A 479 -13.62 25.59 1.88
CA GLN A 479 -13.92 26.54 0.82
C GLN A 479 -15.16 27.37 1.14
N PHE A 480 -16.23 26.73 1.63
CA PHE A 480 -17.47 27.41 2.02
C PHE A 480 -17.23 28.44 3.14
N LEU A 481 -16.40 28.12 4.14
CA LEU A 481 -15.99 29.09 5.16
C LEU A 481 -15.24 30.29 4.56
N THR A 482 -14.38 30.04 3.58
CA THR A 482 -13.57 31.08 2.92
C THR A 482 -14.43 32.00 2.05
N GLU A 483 -15.32 31.43 1.24
CA GLU A 483 -16.30 32.14 0.39
C GLU A 483 -17.17 33.10 1.22
N ASN A 484 -17.49 32.72 2.46
CA ASN A 484 -18.29 33.52 3.38
C ASN A 484 -17.46 34.41 4.33
N LYS A 485 -16.13 34.49 4.17
CA LYS A 485 -15.24 35.28 5.04
C LYS A 485 -15.45 34.93 6.54
N PHE A 486 -15.56 33.64 6.85
CA PHE A 486 -15.84 33.15 8.20
C PHE A 486 -14.89 33.74 9.25
N GLY A 487 -15.46 34.38 10.26
CA GLY A 487 -14.75 35.00 11.37
C GLY A 487 -15.64 35.98 12.13
N ALA A 488 -15.03 36.72 13.07
CA ALA A 488 -15.75 37.71 13.88
C ALA A 488 -16.37 38.83 13.04
N SER A 489 -15.73 39.23 11.94
CA SER A 489 -16.25 40.23 11.01
C SER A 489 -17.58 39.80 10.38
N LEU A 490 -17.72 38.52 9.99
CA LEU A 490 -18.97 38.02 9.43
C LEU A 490 -20.14 38.14 10.42
N LEU A 491 -19.89 37.84 11.71
CA LEU A 491 -20.91 38.00 12.75
C LEU A 491 -21.23 39.47 13.04
N ALA A 492 -20.27 40.38 12.92
CA ALA A 492 -20.50 41.81 13.10
C ALA A 492 -21.27 42.42 11.92
N ASP A 493 -20.86 42.11 10.69
CA ASP A 493 -21.40 42.74 9.48
C ASP A 493 -22.73 42.11 9.03
N SER A 494 -22.93 40.81 9.27
CA SER A 494 -24.11 40.08 8.82
C SER A 494 -24.43 38.89 9.75
N PRO A 495 -24.93 39.16 10.97
CA PRO A 495 -25.14 38.14 12.01
C PRO A 495 -25.94 36.92 11.53
N GLY A 496 -27.07 37.13 10.85
CA GLY A 496 -27.92 36.03 10.35
C GLY A 496 -27.19 35.09 9.38
N ARG A 497 -26.38 35.65 8.47
CA ARG A 497 -25.54 34.86 7.56
C ARG A 497 -24.43 34.13 8.31
N GLY A 498 -23.80 34.78 9.29
CA GLY A 498 -22.78 34.15 10.13
C GLY A 498 -23.32 32.96 10.92
N TYR A 499 -24.50 33.11 11.54
CA TYR A 499 -25.20 32.02 12.23
C TYR A 499 -25.54 30.86 11.29
N ALA A 500 -26.05 31.17 10.10
CA ALA A 500 -26.33 30.16 9.08
C ALA A 500 -25.09 29.34 8.71
N VAL A 501 -23.99 30.01 8.34
CA VAL A 501 -22.74 29.37 7.96
C VAL A 501 -22.22 28.46 9.07
N ILE A 502 -22.28 28.90 10.33
CA ILE A 502 -21.83 28.13 11.48
C ILE A 502 -22.71 26.89 11.70
N GLY A 503 -24.03 27.07 11.76
CA GLY A 503 -24.96 25.97 11.99
C GLY A 503 -24.87 24.88 10.91
N ILE A 504 -24.78 25.30 9.64
CA ILE A 504 -24.62 24.40 8.49
C ILE A 504 -23.29 23.64 8.56
N VAL A 505 -22.17 24.32 8.85
CA VAL A 505 -20.87 23.66 8.89
C VAL A 505 -20.72 22.74 10.11
N LEU A 506 -21.37 23.04 11.25
CA LEU A 506 -21.46 22.10 12.37
C LEU A 506 -22.19 20.81 11.96
N ASN A 507 -23.30 20.92 11.22
CA ASN A 507 -24.00 19.76 10.64
C ASN A 507 -23.14 19.01 9.61
N LEU A 508 -22.33 19.71 8.82
CA LEU A 508 -21.37 19.09 7.89
C LEU A 508 -20.25 18.35 8.65
N ILE A 509 -19.73 18.91 9.74
CA ILE A 509 -18.74 18.26 10.61
C ILE A 509 -19.33 16.96 11.19
N TYR A 510 -20.62 16.94 11.50
CA TYR A 510 -21.29 15.72 11.94
C TYR A 510 -21.36 14.65 10.83
N LEU A 511 -21.64 15.02 9.58
CA LEU A 511 -21.49 14.11 8.43
C LEU A 511 -20.05 13.62 8.27
N LEU A 512 -19.05 14.51 8.42
CA LEU A 512 -17.63 14.15 8.35
C LEU A 512 -17.27 13.06 9.37
N SER A 513 -17.85 13.11 10.57
CA SER A 513 -17.66 12.02 11.55
C SER A 513 -18.11 10.66 11.02
N ALA A 514 -19.20 10.59 10.26
CA ALA A 514 -19.69 9.34 9.67
C ALA A 514 -18.79 8.84 8.53
N VAL A 515 -18.45 9.70 7.56
CA VAL A 515 -17.67 9.28 6.39
C VAL A 515 -16.21 8.96 6.72
N PHE A 516 -15.67 9.54 7.79
CA PHE A 516 -14.33 9.20 8.29
C PHE A 516 -14.30 8.01 9.26
N TYR A 517 -15.44 7.55 9.78
CA TYR A 517 -15.49 6.45 10.75
C TYR A 517 -14.85 5.15 10.25
N PRO A 518 -15.05 4.75 8.97
CA PRO A 518 -14.34 3.61 8.41
C PRO A 518 -12.81 3.70 8.47
N TYR A 519 -12.26 4.91 8.32
CA TYR A 519 -10.83 5.13 8.15
C TYR A 519 -10.13 5.46 9.47
N MET A 520 -10.75 6.28 10.31
CA MET A 520 -10.16 6.82 11.54
C MET A 520 -11.22 6.84 12.65
N PRO A 521 -11.59 5.67 13.20
CA PRO A 521 -12.72 5.58 14.14
C PRO A 521 -12.54 6.44 15.39
N SER A 522 -11.32 6.52 15.95
CA SER A 522 -11.05 7.40 17.11
C SER A 522 -11.19 8.89 16.81
N VAL A 523 -10.91 9.32 15.58
CA VAL A 523 -11.12 10.71 15.13
C VAL A 523 -12.61 11.01 14.99
N SER A 524 -13.37 10.09 14.41
CA SER A 524 -14.83 10.19 14.31
C SER A 524 -15.49 10.28 15.68
N ASP A 525 -15.06 9.44 16.63
CA ASP A 525 -15.52 9.50 18.02
C ASP A 525 -15.18 10.82 18.69
N ALA A 526 -13.98 11.35 18.44
CA ALA A 526 -13.57 12.65 18.98
C ALA A 526 -14.44 13.79 18.41
N ILE A 527 -14.77 13.75 17.12
CA ILE A 527 -15.69 14.71 16.50
C ILE A 527 -17.09 14.61 17.12
N ALA A 528 -17.67 13.40 17.20
CA ALA A 528 -19.00 13.18 17.79
C ALA A 528 -19.06 13.65 19.26
N LYS A 529 -18.01 13.36 20.05
CA LYS A 529 -17.86 13.85 21.43
C LYS A 529 -17.80 15.37 21.50
N MET A 530 -17.02 16.03 20.64
CA MET A 530 -16.98 17.50 20.60
C MET A 530 -18.32 18.11 20.18
N LEU A 531 -19.04 17.47 19.27
CA LEU A 531 -20.39 17.89 18.88
C LEU A 531 -21.48 17.51 19.89
N ASN A 532 -21.13 16.78 20.96
CA ASN A 532 -22.10 16.24 21.92
C ASN A 532 -23.23 15.43 21.26
N ALA A 533 -22.88 14.64 20.25
CA ALA A 533 -23.82 13.90 19.42
C ALA A 533 -23.50 12.39 19.43
N PRO A 534 -24.50 11.51 19.24
CA PRO A 534 -24.26 10.08 19.07
C PRO A 534 -23.50 9.77 17.77
N PRO A 535 -23.01 8.54 17.54
CA PRO A 535 -22.46 8.15 16.25
C PRO A 535 -23.49 8.28 15.12
N ARG A 536 -23.10 8.96 14.04
CA ARG A 536 -23.96 9.19 12.87
C ARG A 536 -23.82 8.08 11.83
N ALA A 537 -24.93 7.60 11.31
CA ALA A 537 -24.97 6.71 10.16
C ALA A 537 -24.64 7.45 8.85
N ILE A 538 -24.22 6.68 7.85
CA ILE A 538 -24.05 7.16 6.47
C ILE A 538 -25.38 6.93 5.75
N THR A 539 -25.99 8.02 5.28
CA THR A 539 -27.28 8.02 4.56
C THR A 539 -27.05 8.33 3.07
N PRO A 540 -27.95 7.92 2.16
CA PRO A 540 -27.80 8.22 0.72
C PRO A 540 -27.73 9.72 0.39
N THR A 541 -28.36 10.54 1.23
CA THR A 541 -28.28 12.00 1.13
C THR A 541 -27.97 12.62 2.49
N TRP A 542 -27.32 13.76 2.45
CA TRP A 542 -27.11 14.67 3.56
C TRP A 542 -28.12 15.82 3.50
N GLN A 543 -28.69 16.11 4.67
CA GLN A 543 -29.58 17.23 4.93
C GLN A 543 -29.02 17.99 6.14
N VAL A 544 -29.24 19.30 6.17
CA VAL A 544 -28.99 20.08 7.39
C VAL A 544 -30.19 19.95 8.30
N GLY A 545 -29.96 19.73 9.59
CA GLY A 545 -31.03 19.48 10.55
C GLY A 545 -30.72 18.41 11.58
N ASP A 546 -29.58 17.74 11.48
CA ASP A 546 -29.14 16.77 12.50
C ASP A 546 -28.85 17.48 13.84
N LEU A 547 -28.12 18.60 13.81
CA LEU A 547 -27.83 19.42 14.98
C LEU A 547 -28.70 20.68 14.95
N LEU A 548 -29.77 20.67 15.75
CA LEU A 548 -30.77 21.74 15.81
C LEU A 548 -30.26 23.00 16.54
N PRO A 549 -30.85 24.19 16.26
CA PRO A 549 -30.57 25.41 17.02
C PRO A 549 -30.72 25.21 18.54
N GLY A 550 -29.81 25.79 19.31
CA GLY A 550 -29.74 25.68 20.76
C GLY A 550 -29.03 24.42 21.28
N HIS A 551 -28.73 23.44 20.42
CA HIS A 551 -27.96 22.25 20.77
C HIS A 551 -26.58 22.65 21.31
N GLU A 552 -26.17 22.04 22.42
CA GLU A 552 -24.94 22.38 23.13
C GLU A 552 -23.78 21.48 22.68
N ILE A 553 -22.70 22.09 22.22
CA ILE A 553 -21.45 21.40 21.85
C ILE A 553 -20.41 21.51 22.97
N ARG A 554 -19.41 20.64 22.96
CA ARG A 554 -18.33 20.61 23.96
C ARG A 554 -17.13 21.45 23.53
N PRO A 555 -16.17 21.73 24.44
CA PRO A 555 -14.95 22.44 24.09
C PRO A 555 -14.15 21.71 23.00
N ALA A 556 -13.57 22.49 22.08
CA ALA A 556 -12.72 21.97 21.03
C ALA A 556 -11.47 21.25 21.57
N LYS A 557 -11.11 20.13 20.93
CA LYS A 557 -9.88 19.39 21.13
C LYS A 557 -9.16 19.22 19.79
N HIS A 558 -7.85 19.39 19.80
CA HIS A 558 -7.04 19.13 18.60
C HIS A 558 -7.13 17.65 18.19
N LEU A 559 -7.62 17.40 16.97
CA LEU A 559 -7.71 16.06 16.38
C LEU A 559 -6.34 15.51 15.96
N PHE A 560 -5.50 16.38 15.41
CA PHE A 560 -4.19 16.04 14.86
C PHE A 560 -3.14 17.04 15.31
N THR A 561 -1.89 16.57 15.40
CA THR A 561 -0.74 17.41 15.74
C THR A 561 0.21 17.47 14.56
N LYS A 562 0.79 18.64 14.30
CA LYS A 562 1.81 18.79 13.26
C LYS A 562 3.03 17.95 13.64
N ILE A 563 3.55 17.17 12.70
CA ILE A 563 4.80 16.43 12.85
C ILE A 563 5.95 17.30 12.33
N ASP A 564 7.04 17.40 13.07
CA ASP A 564 8.25 18.09 12.61
C ASP A 564 8.84 17.32 11.42
N ASP A 565 9.12 18.02 10.31
CA ASP A 565 9.69 17.45 9.08
C ASP A 565 11.01 16.71 9.34
N LYS A 566 11.77 17.11 10.38
CA LYS A 566 13.01 16.42 10.80
C LYS A 566 12.78 15.00 11.33
N MET A 567 11.56 14.68 11.79
CA MET A 567 11.24 13.35 12.29
C MET A 567 11.29 12.30 11.18
N ALA A 568 11.05 12.69 9.91
CA ALA A 568 11.13 11.77 8.78
C ALA A 568 12.53 11.15 8.67
N ASP A 569 13.58 11.97 8.74
CA ASP A 569 14.96 11.49 8.67
C ASP A 569 15.34 10.64 9.90
N LYS A 570 14.87 11.04 11.09
CA LYS A 570 15.10 10.30 12.33
C LYS A 570 14.49 8.90 12.27
N TRP A 571 13.24 8.78 11.85
CA TRP A 571 12.56 7.49 11.75
C TRP A 571 13.10 6.66 10.60
N ARG A 572 13.48 7.27 9.48
CA ARG A 572 14.15 6.55 8.40
C ARG A 572 15.46 5.91 8.86
N ALA A 573 16.25 6.62 9.66
CA ALA A 573 17.46 6.05 10.27
C ALA A 573 17.13 4.93 11.28
N GLN A 574 16.13 5.14 12.13
CA GLN A 574 15.72 4.17 13.15
C GLN A 574 15.19 2.85 12.56
N PHE A 575 14.45 2.91 11.46
CA PHE A 575 13.77 1.77 10.84
C PHE A 575 14.37 1.39 9.47
N GLY A 576 15.56 1.90 9.14
CA GLY A 576 16.27 1.66 7.89
C GLY A 576 17.14 0.40 7.88
N GLY A 577 17.19 -0.33 9.00
CA GLY A 577 18.07 -1.47 9.22
C GLY A 577 19.34 -1.12 9.99
N SER A 578 19.95 -2.14 10.59
CA SER A 578 21.25 -1.99 11.25
C SER A 578 22.35 -1.85 10.20
N THR A 579 22.78 -0.63 9.91
CA THR A 579 24.23 -0.44 9.78
C THR A 579 24.80 -0.67 11.18
N ALA A 580 25.47 -1.80 11.42
CA ALA A 580 26.33 -1.91 12.59
C ALA A 580 27.26 -0.68 12.56
N PRO A 581 27.25 0.20 13.58
CA PRO A 581 28.31 1.17 13.72
C PRO A 581 29.57 0.36 14.02
N GLY A 582 30.54 0.39 13.12
CA GLY A 582 31.88 -0.05 13.44
C GLY A 582 32.35 0.69 14.69
N SER A 583 32.93 -0.07 15.61
CA SER A 583 33.50 0.31 16.90
C SER A 583 34.33 1.62 16.86
N PRO A 584 34.37 2.37 17.97
CA PRO A 584 34.96 3.70 18.02
C PRO A 584 36.48 3.64 17.89
N SER A 585 37.03 4.27 16.85
CA SER A 585 38.44 4.68 16.85
C SER A 585 38.53 6.03 17.56
N GLN A 586 39.29 6.01 18.66
CA GLN A 586 39.69 7.17 19.45
C GLN A 586 40.57 8.14 18.64
N MET A 587 40.71 9.33 19.24
CA MET A 587 41.59 10.47 18.93
C MET A 587 40.95 11.55 18.05
N SER A 588 40.91 12.82 18.44
CA SER A 588 41.51 13.49 19.60
C SER A 588 40.89 14.88 19.74
N ASP A 589 40.79 15.33 20.99
CA ASP A 589 40.50 16.70 21.38
C ASP A 589 41.34 17.73 20.61
N THR A 590 40.71 18.83 20.23
CA THR A 590 41.35 20.15 20.31
C THR A 590 40.29 21.23 20.51
N HIS A 591 40.33 21.82 21.70
CA HIS A 591 39.67 23.06 22.08
C HIS A 591 40.13 24.23 21.20
N VAL A 592 39.18 25.02 20.67
CA VAL A 592 39.30 26.49 20.59
C VAL A 592 37.92 27.10 20.86
N SER A 593 37.83 27.81 21.98
CA SER A 593 36.83 28.83 22.35
C SER A 593 37.20 30.15 21.62
N GLU A 594 36.34 31.07 21.18
CA GLU A 594 35.29 31.85 21.85
C GLU A 594 34.53 32.72 20.82
N ILE A 595 33.26 33.01 21.14
CA ILE A 595 32.49 34.28 21.00
C ILE A 595 32.39 34.99 19.62
N GLY A 596 31.14 35.09 19.14
CA GLY A 596 30.72 36.06 18.14
C GLY A 596 29.19 36.13 17.97
N GLN A 597 28.50 36.79 18.90
CA GLN A 597 27.11 37.20 18.71
C GLN A 597 26.98 38.16 17.51
N ARG A 598 26.04 37.90 16.58
CA ARG A 598 25.14 38.91 15.99
C ARG A 598 24.18 38.31 14.97
N GLY A 599 22.89 38.67 15.12
CA GLY A 599 22.00 38.85 13.97
C GLY A 599 20.84 37.86 13.83
N LYS A 600 19.76 38.08 14.60
CA LYS A 600 18.41 37.68 14.20
C LYS A 600 18.15 38.14 12.75
N ARG A 601 17.82 37.21 11.84
CA ARG A 601 17.10 37.51 10.60
C ARG A 601 15.83 36.67 10.56
N LYS A 602 14.71 37.37 10.33
CA LYS A 602 13.35 36.84 10.16
C LYS A 602 13.33 35.81 9.02
N PRO A 603 12.46 34.78 9.05
CA PRO A 603 12.13 34.03 7.85
C PRO A 603 11.24 34.92 6.98
N GLU A 604 11.82 35.57 5.98
CA GLU A 604 11.08 36.12 4.85
C GLU A 604 10.68 34.96 3.92
N GLU A 605 9.37 34.88 3.71
CA GLU A 605 8.61 34.30 2.60
C GLU A 605 9.37 33.51 1.53
N LEU A 606 9.08 32.21 1.41
CA LEU A 606 9.37 31.43 0.20
C LEU A 606 8.09 31.10 -0.57
N SER A 607 7.42 32.13 -1.05
CA SER A 607 6.59 32.05 -2.26
C SER A 607 7.48 32.36 -3.47
N GLN A 608 8.24 31.37 -3.97
CA GLN A 608 8.94 31.53 -5.25
C GLN A 608 8.46 30.49 -6.25
N VAL A 609 7.82 30.99 -7.29
CA VAL A 609 7.49 30.32 -8.54
C VAL A 609 8.77 29.69 -9.12
N THR A 610 8.84 28.37 -9.26
CA THR A 610 10.01 27.71 -9.88
C THR A 610 9.94 27.85 -11.40
N SER A 611 10.87 28.63 -11.97
CA SER A 611 10.99 28.84 -13.42
C SER A 611 12.00 27.86 -14.04
N PRO A 612 11.75 27.31 -15.25
CA PRO A 612 12.72 26.47 -15.96
C PRO A 612 14.00 27.22 -16.36
N ARG A 613 14.01 28.57 -16.27
CA ARG A 613 15.24 29.39 -16.42
C ARG A 613 16.32 29.08 -15.39
N ARG A 614 16.01 28.32 -14.34
CA ARG A 614 16.99 27.88 -13.33
C ARG A 614 17.70 26.57 -13.70
N VAL A 615 17.28 25.92 -14.77
CA VAL A 615 17.82 24.64 -15.26
C VAL A 615 18.64 24.91 -16.53
N ASP A 616 19.86 24.38 -16.58
CA ASP A 616 20.76 24.52 -17.72
C ASP A 616 20.61 23.33 -18.68
N PHE A 617 19.70 23.46 -19.64
CA PHE A 617 19.52 22.49 -20.73
C PHE A 617 20.52 22.78 -21.85
N ARG A 618 21.31 21.76 -22.23
CA ARG A 618 22.28 21.87 -23.33
C ARG A 618 22.18 20.69 -24.28
N VAL A 619 22.70 20.89 -25.48
CA VAL A 619 23.02 19.81 -26.41
C VAL A 619 24.29 19.11 -25.91
N GLY A 620 24.20 17.81 -25.63
CA GLY A 620 25.34 16.94 -25.34
C GLY A 620 25.63 16.02 -26.52
N HIS A 621 26.91 15.69 -26.73
CA HIS A 621 27.32 14.65 -27.68
C HIS A 621 28.01 13.52 -26.93
N ILE A 622 27.39 12.34 -26.94
CA ILE A 622 27.94 11.15 -26.31
C ILE A 622 29.09 10.65 -27.18
N ILE A 623 30.33 10.86 -26.74
CA ILE A 623 31.52 10.38 -27.46
C ILE A 623 31.59 8.87 -27.38
N ARG A 624 31.37 8.33 -26.18
CA ARG A 624 31.28 6.90 -25.91
C ARG A 624 30.40 6.61 -24.71
N ALA A 625 29.77 5.44 -24.69
CA ALA A 625 29.09 4.88 -23.53
C ALA A 625 29.59 3.47 -23.22
N VAL A 626 29.63 3.10 -21.94
CA VAL A 626 29.99 1.74 -21.50
C VAL A 626 29.04 1.28 -20.41
N LYS A 627 28.90 -0.03 -20.21
CA LYS A 627 28.22 -0.59 -19.03
C LYS A 627 28.98 -0.17 -17.78
N HIS A 628 28.25 0.21 -16.73
CA HIS A 628 28.86 0.52 -15.45
C HIS A 628 29.50 -0.74 -14.86
N PRO A 629 30.76 -0.69 -14.38
CA PRO A 629 31.49 -1.88 -13.93
C PRO A 629 30.83 -2.56 -12.72
N ASP A 630 30.30 -1.76 -11.79
CA ASP A 630 29.73 -2.24 -10.51
C ASP A 630 28.21 -2.03 -10.39
N ALA A 631 27.48 -1.88 -11.49
CA ALA A 631 26.04 -1.65 -11.46
C ALA A 631 25.30 -2.12 -12.72
N ASP A 632 24.47 -3.16 -12.57
CA ASP A 632 23.82 -3.85 -13.68
C ASP A 632 22.84 -3.01 -14.50
N LEU A 633 22.29 -1.93 -13.92
CA LEU A 633 21.28 -1.09 -14.57
C LEU A 633 21.83 0.23 -15.12
N LEU A 634 23.13 0.50 -14.96
CA LEU A 634 23.72 1.79 -15.32
C LEU A 634 24.61 1.71 -16.56
N PHE A 635 24.53 2.74 -17.40
CA PHE A 635 25.59 3.10 -18.34
C PHE A 635 26.41 4.28 -17.80
N VAL A 636 27.68 4.34 -18.17
CA VAL A 636 28.55 5.50 -17.99
C VAL A 636 28.82 6.10 -19.37
N SER A 637 28.24 7.27 -19.63
CA SER A 637 28.44 8.03 -20.86
C SER A 637 29.50 9.10 -20.67
N THR A 638 30.44 9.21 -21.61
CA THR A 638 31.37 10.34 -21.73
C THR A 638 30.79 11.33 -22.71
N VAL A 639 30.40 12.51 -22.21
CA VAL A 639 29.56 13.46 -22.95
C VAL A 639 30.30 14.80 -23.10
N ASP A 640 30.44 15.24 -24.35
CA ASP A 640 30.84 16.61 -24.69
C ASP A 640 29.63 17.54 -24.55
N CYS A 641 29.66 18.39 -23.53
CA CYS A 641 28.63 19.39 -23.23
C CYS A 641 29.10 20.81 -23.59
N GLY A 642 30.17 20.95 -24.39
CA GLY A 642 30.80 22.22 -24.77
C GLY A 642 31.37 23.02 -23.59
N ASP A 643 31.77 22.33 -22.51
CA ASP A 643 32.42 22.98 -21.38
C ASP A 643 33.84 23.44 -21.75
N LYS A 644 34.32 24.50 -21.10
CA LYS A 644 35.69 24.99 -21.30
C LYS A 644 36.67 24.19 -20.44
N PRO A 645 37.94 24.02 -20.86
CA PRO A 645 38.97 23.44 -20.01
C PRO A 645 39.01 24.10 -18.63
N GLY A 646 39.08 23.30 -17.57
CA GLY A 646 39.08 23.77 -16.17
C GLY A 646 37.69 24.00 -15.55
N THR A 647 36.61 23.64 -16.24
CA THR A 647 35.25 23.66 -15.66
C THR A 647 35.13 22.58 -14.56
N ASP A 648 34.49 22.90 -13.43
CA ASP A 648 34.29 21.96 -12.34
C ASP A 648 33.60 20.66 -12.81
N HIS A 649 34.08 19.52 -12.28
CA HIS A 649 33.55 18.19 -12.56
C HIS A 649 33.57 17.77 -14.04
N THR A 650 34.53 18.31 -14.78
CA THR A 650 34.88 17.88 -16.13
C THR A 650 36.27 17.26 -16.16
N SER A 651 36.56 16.49 -17.20
CA SER A 651 37.89 15.93 -17.47
C SER A 651 38.26 16.17 -18.93
N LEU A 652 39.55 16.22 -19.24
CA LEU A 652 40.02 16.24 -20.63
C LEU A 652 39.97 14.81 -21.19
N ASP A 653 39.23 14.62 -22.26
CA ASP A 653 39.28 13.40 -23.04
C ASP A 653 40.53 13.44 -23.93
N LEU A 654 41.50 12.58 -23.64
CA LEU A 654 42.83 12.62 -24.28
C LEU A 654 42.80 12.25 -25.77
N GLU A 655 41.78 11.48 -26.19
CA GLU A 655 41.65 11.03 -27.57
C GLU A 655 41.05 12.12 -28.47
N THR A 656 40.00 12.79 -27.99
CA THR A 656 39.31 13.84 -28.76
C THR A 656 39.80 15.25 -28.46
N GLY A 657 40.60 15.44 -27.40
CA GLY A 657 41.05 16.74 -26.90
C GLY A 657 39.93 17.59 -26.29
N LYS A 658 38.74 17.02 -26.05
CA LYS A 658 37.55 17.74 -25.60
C LYS A 658 37.42 17.72 -24.08
N THR A 659 36.83 18.77 -23.52
CA THR A 659 36.43 18.78 -22.11
C THR A 659 35.07 18.09 -21.98
N VAL A 660 35.03 17.00 -21.21
CA VAL A 660 33.88 16.08 -21.15
C VAL A 660 33.37 15.90 -19.72
N ARG A 661 32.12 15.46 -19.60
CA ARG A 661 31.50 15.02 -18.35
C ARG A 661 31.22 13.53 -18.39
N HIS A 662 31.36 12.87 -17.25
CA HIS A 662 30.83 11.52 -17.07
C HIS A 662 29.40 11.58 -16.55
N VAL A 663 28.51 10.79 -17.16
CA VAL A 663 27.09 10.76 -16.83
C VAL A 663 26.66 9.31 -16.62
N CYS A 664 26.18 9.01 -15.41
CA CYS A 664 25.61 7.71 -15.08
C CYS A 664 24.11 7.74 -15.36
N SER A 665 23.61 6.83 -16.19
CA SER A 665 22.19 6.77 -16.57
C SER A 665 21.61 5.37 -16.39
N GLY A 666 20.38 5.29 -15.87
CA GLY A 666 19.63 4.05 -15.66
C GLY A 666 19.01 3.46 -16.93
N LEU A 667 19.76 3.49 -18.04
CA LEU A 667 19.28 3.11 -19.37
C LEU A 667 19.68 1.69 -19.78
N ASN A 668 20.52 0.98 -19.00
CA ASN A 668 20.88 -0.39 -19.32
C ASN A 668 19.66 -1.32 -19.11
N GLY A 669 19.33 -2.10 -20.13
CA GLY A 669 18.09 -2.88 -20.19
C GLY A 669 16.87 -2.10 -20.71
N LYS A 670 17.01 -0.79 -21.00
CA LYS A 670 15.94 0.05 -21.60
C LYS A 670 16.28 0.56 -22.99
N ILE A 671 17.54 0.90 -23.25
CA ILE A 671 18.05 1.37 -24.55
C ILE A 671 19.30 0.55 -24.88
N ALA A 672 19.46 0.13 -26.14
CA ALA A 672 20.64 -0.62 -26.55
C ALA A 672 21.90 0.27 -26.48
N LEU A 673 23.03 -0.29 -26.05
CA LEU A 673 24.28 0.46 -25.93
C LEU A 673 24.71 1.13 -27.25
N SER A 674 24.43 0.49 -28.39
CA SER A 674 24.70 1.03 -29.73
C SER A 674 23.94 2.31 -30.03
N GLU A 675 22.75 2.50 -29.47
CA GLU A 675 21.94 3.71 -29.67
C GLU A 675 22.46 4.92 -28.89
N LEU A 676 23.41 4.72 -27.97
CA LEU A 676 24.06 5.80 -27.21
C LEU A 676 25.36 6.27 -27.87
N GLN A 677 26.05 5.42 -28.62
CA GLN A 677 27.36 5.74 -29.18
C GLN A 677 27.25 6.86 -30.23
N GLY A 678 28.00 7.96 -30.05
CA GLY A 678 28.02 9.08 -31.00
C GLY A 678 26.72 9.90 -31.07
N ARG A 679 25.74 9.65 -30.19
CA ARG A 679 24.42 10.29 -30.28
C ARG A 679 24.44 11.70 -29.70
N ARG A 680 23.74 12.63 -30.35
CA ARG A 680 23.41 13.94 -29.77
C ARG A 680 22.15 13.83 -28.93
N VAL A 681 22.18 14.40 -27.75
CA VAL A 681 21.14 14.27 -26.72
C VAL A 681 20.92 15.60 -26.01
N VAL A 682 19.81 15.74 -25.30
CA VAL A 682 19.60 16.86 -24.38
C VAL A 682 20.10 16.47 -22.99
N VAL A 683 20.88 17.36 -22.36
CA VAL A 683 21.43 17.16 -21.02
C VAL A 683 21.06 18.30 -20.08
N VAL A 684 20.99 17.99 -18.78
CA VAL A 684 20.91 18.99 -17.70
C VAL A 684 22.28 19.16 -17.07
N ALA A 685 22.91 20.30 -17.31
CA ALA A 685 24.34 20.53 -17.04
C ALA A 685 24.64 21.19 -15.68
N ASN A 686 23.64 21.73 -14.98
CA ASN A 686 23.82 22.38 -13.66
C ASN A 686 23.27 21.56 -12.49
N MET A 687 23.09 20.24 -12.67
CA MET A 687 22.84 19.32 -11.57
C MET A 687 24.07 19.24 -10.65
N LYS A 688 23.85 19.15 -9.33
CA LYS A 688 24.95 18.85 -8.41
C LYS A 688 25.46 17.42 -8.70
N PRO A 689 26.78 17.21 -8.86
CA PRO A 689 27.29 15.87 -9.15
C PRO A 689 26.98 14.87 -8.05
N VAL A 690 26.68 13.63 -8.45
CA VAL A 690 26.35 12.52 -7.54
C VAL A 690 27.26 11.35 -7.83
N LYS A 691 27.83 10.75 -6.78
CA LYS A 691 28.62 9.52 -6.90
C LYS A 691 27.71 8.32 -6.90
N MET A 692 27.69 7.55 -7.99
CA MET A 692 26.92 6.33 -8.16
C MET A 692 27.90 5.17 -8.24
N ARG A 693 27.92 4.30 -7.22
CA ARG A 693 28.75 3.08 -7.18
C ARG A 693 30.22 3.31 -7.59
N GLY A 694 30.80 4.43 -7.13
CA GLY A 694 32.20 4.77 -7.42
C GLY A 694 32.41 5.82 -8.51
N VAL A 695 31.48 5.95 -9.46
CA VAL A 695 31.58 6.88 -10.61
C VAL A 695 30.79 8.16 -10.34
N THR A 696 31.38 9.33 -10.60
CA THR A 696 30.70 10.62 -10.42
C THR A 696 29.90 10.98 -11.67
N SER A 697 28.58 11.10 -11.54
CA SER A 697 27.70 11.64 -12.58
C SER A 697 27.64 13.16 -12.46
N ALA A 698 28.18 13.88 -13.44
CA ALA A 698 28.34 15.34 -13.45
C ALA A 698 27.33 16.09 -14.33
N ALA A 699 26.37 15.37 -14.92
CA ALA A 699 25.19 15.88 -15.61
C ALA A 699 24.09 14.79 -15.59
N MET A 700 22.98 15.06 -16.25
CA MET A 700 21.87 14.10 -16.42
C MET A 700 21.41 14.10 -17.88
N LEU A 701 21.15 12.92 -18.45
CA LEU A 701 20.54 12.77 -19.77
C LEU A 701 19.03 12.93 -19.66
N LEU A 702 18.42 13.70 -20.56
CA LEU A 702 16.97 13.91 -20.58
C LEU A 702 16.28 12.89 -21.50
N THR A 703 15.23 12.25 -21.00
CA THR A 703 14.53 11.17 -21.70
C THR A 703 13.02 11.34 -21.65
N ALA A 704 12.32 10.86 -22.67
CA ALA A 704 10.88 10.64 -22.62
C ALA A 704 10.59 9.22 -22.15
N VAL A 705 9.52 9.06 -21.39
CA VAL A 705 9.14 7.81 -20.75
C VAL A 705 7.63 7.62 -20.88
N SER A 706 7.21 6.44 -21.35
CA SER A 706 5.79 6.12 -21.42
C SER A 706 5.14 6.09 -20.03
N ASP A 707 3.85 6.43 -19.96
CA ASP A 707 3.10 6.46 -18.69
C ASP A 707 2.85 5.06 -18.08
N ASP A 708 3.31 3.99 -18.75
CA ASP A 708 3.27 2.61 -18.24
C ASP A 708 4.25 2.42 -17.07
N THR A 709 3.78 1.80 -15.99
CA THR A 709 4.58 1.51 -14.80
C THR A 709 4.84 0.01 -14.67
N GLY A 710 5.96 -0.48 -15.21
CA GLY A 710 6.36 -1.90 -15.16
C GLY A 710 7.54 -2.27 -16.09
N GLN A 711 7.78 -3.57 -16.30
CA GLN A 711 8.82 -4.10 -17.21
C GLN A 711 8.62 -3.73 -18.70
N GLY A 712 7.47 -3.13 -19.07
CA GLY A 712 7.17 -2.62 -20.40
C GLY A 712 7.32 -1.09 -20.57
N GLN A 713 7.85 -0.37 -19.58
CA GLN A 713 8.06 1.08 -19.66
C GLN A 713 9.05 1.42 -20.77
N LYS A 714 8.57 2.07 -21.83
CA LYS A 714 9.39 2.51 -22.96
C LYS A 714 10.12 3.79 -22.60
N VAL A 715 11.40 3.86 -22.94
CA VAL A 715 12.24 5.04 -22.72
C VAL A 715 12.90 5.44 -24.03
N GLU A 716 12.88 6.72 -24.33
CA GLU A 716 13.45 7.29 -25.54
C GLU A 716 14.32 8.51 -25.21
N LEU A 717 15.48 8.64 -25.87
CA LEU A 717 16.34 9.81 -25.74
C LEU A 717 15.73 10.99 -26.48
N ILE A 718 15.81 12.18 -25.89
CA ILE A 718 15.35 13.40 -26.57
C ILE A 718 16.39 13.85 -27.59
N ALA A 719 15.96 14.00 -28.84
CA ALA A 719 16.77 14.50 -29.93
C ALA A 719 16.82 16.05 -29.89
N PRO A 720 18.02 16.65 -29.84
CA PRO A 720 18.17 18.09 -30.08
C PRO A 720 17.93 18.40 -31.57
N PRO A 721 17.66 19.67 -31.93
CA PRO A 721 17.38 20.04 -33.31
C PRO A 721 18.53 19.75 -34.27
N ASP A 722 18.19 19.37 -35.51
CA ASP A 722 19.17 19.11 -36.56
C ASP A 722 20.09 20.32 -36.80
N GLY A 723 21.39 20.07 -36.75
CA GLY A 723 22.44 21.09 -36.88
C GLY A 723 22.89 21.74 -35.58
N ALA A 724 22.21 21.51 -34.45
CA ALA A 724 22.60 22.05 -33.15
C ALA A 724 23.95 21.47 -32.68
N GLN A 725 24.82 22.33 -32.14
CA GLN A 725 26.19 21.97 -31.77
C GLN A 725 26.30 21.58 -30.29
N PRO A 726 27.24 20.68 -29.91
CA PRO A 726 27.50 20.37 -28.51
C PRO A 726 27.77 21.64 -27.68
N GLY A 727 27.14 21.72 -26.51
CA GLY A 727 27.15 22.89 -25.63
C GLY A 727 26.21 24.03 -26.03
N GLU A 728 25.52 23.93 -27.17
CA GLU A 728 24.45 24.86 -27.49
C GLU A 728 23.36 24.78 -26.42
N ARG A 729 22.95 25.95 -25.93
CA ARG A 729 21.94 26.05 -24.89
C ARG A 729 20.54 25.99 -25.48
N LEU A 730 19.68 25.22 -24.83
CA LEU A 730 18.27 25.06 -25.14
C LEU A 730 17.42 25.84 -24.13
N SER A 731 16.34 26.44 -24.60
CA SER A 731 15.43 27.22 -23.76
C SER A 731 13.98 27.03 -24.18
N PHE A 732 13.06 27.20 -23.24
CA PHE A 732 11.64 27.20 -23.56
C PHE A 732 11.23 28.52 -24.22
N GLU A 733 10.40 28.46 -25.27
CA GLU A 733 9.90 29.62 -26.00
C GLU A 733 9.35 30.71 -25.05
N GLY A 734 9.78 31.95 -25.26
CA GLY A 734 9.44 33.11 -24.44
C GLY A 734 10.03 33.08 -23.02
N LEU A 735 10.94 32.16 -22.72
CA LEU A 735 11.72 32.07 -21.49
C LEU A 735 13.23 32.07 -21.76
N GLU A 736 13.65 32.66 -22.88
CA GLU A 736 15.07 32.83 -23.25
C GLU A 736 15.79 33.72 -22.21
N GLY A 737 17.10 33.50 -21.98
CA GLY A 737 17.89 34.30 -21.06
C GLY A 737 18.96 33.53 -20.27
N VAL A 738 19.63 34.19 -19.33
CA VAL A 738 20.72 33.61 -18.50
C VAL A 738 20.17 32.60 -17.49
N VAL A 739 20.92 31.51 -17.20
CA VAL A 739 20.55 30.56 -16.12
C VAL A 739 20.56 31.32 -14.80
N MET A 740 19.46 31.27 -14.06
CA MET A 740 19.36 31.94 -12.76
C MET A 740 19.99 31.05 -11.68
N GLY A 741 21.27 31.29 -11.39
CA GLY A 741 22.04 30.62 -10.32
C GLY A 741 23.07 29.59 -10.82
N GLY A 742 24.00 29.21 -9.92
CA GLY A 742 25.01 28.17 -10.17
C GLY A 742 24.43 26.74 -10.08
N ALA A 743 25.25 25.78 -9.64
CA ALA A 743 24.79 24.40 -9.44
C ALA A 743 23.51 24.33 -8.59
N MET A 744 22.51 23.59 -9.07
CA MET A 744 21.23 23.48 -8.38
C MET A 744 21.40 22.81 -7.03
N ASN A 745 21.00 23.51 -5.96
CA ASN A 745 20.97 22.93 -4.61
C ASN A 745 19.82 21.92 -4.52
N PRO A 746 20.11 20.62 -4.26
CA PRO A 746 19.07 19.59 -4.16
C PRO A 746 17.99 19.91 -3.11
N LYS A 747 18.33 20.68 -2.06
CA LYS A 747 17.39 21.11 -1.02
C LYS A 747 16.27 22.01 -1.55
N HIS A 748 16.49 22.71 -2.65
CA HIS A 748 15.50 23.62 -3.25
C HIS A 748 14.58 22.92 -4.26
N ARG A 749 14.81 21.63 -4.55
CA ARG A 749 13.99 20.79 -5.45
C ARG A 749 13.62 21.44 -6.79
N ILE A 750 14.55 22.22 -7.35
CA ILE A 750 14.32 23.04 -8.55
C ILE A 750 14.05 22.16 -9.77
N TRP A 751 14.85 21.10 -9.94
CA TRP A 751 14.71 20.16 -11.02
C TRP A 751 13.36 19.46 -10.96
N GLU A 752 12.98 18.92 -9.81
CA GLU A 752 11.74 18.17 -9.61
C GLU A 752 10.51 19.04 -9.88
N ALA A 753 10.55 20.32 -9.48
CA ALA A 753 9.47 21.26 -9.77
C ALA A 753 9.37 21.61 -11.26
N VAL A 754 10.49 21.70 -11.98
CA VAL A 754 10.49 21.94 -13.44
C VAL A 754 10.05 20.69 -14.19
N GLN A 755 10.57 19.53 -13.81
CA GLN A 755 10.30 18.21 -14.41
C GLN A 755 8.81 17.86 -14.41
N GLN A 756 8.06 18.23 -13.35
CA GLN A 756 6.61 18.03 -13.29
C GLN A 756 5.86 18.64 -14.48
N GLY A 757 6.39 19.72 -15.05
CA GLY A 757 5.83 20.40 -16.22
C GLY A 757 6.34 19.91 -17.57
N LEU A 758 7.33 19.01 -17.62
CA LEU A 758 7.93 18.54 -18.88
C LEU A 758 7.14 17.37 -19.48
N ARG A 759 6.78 17.49 -20.76
CA ARG A 759 6.05 16.48 -21.54
C ARG A 759 6.48 16.51 -23.01
N THR A 760 6.18 15.45 -23.74
CA THR A 760 6.19 15.49 -25.22
C THR A 760 4.77 15.75 -25.73
N THR A 761 4.63 16.41 -26.87
CA THR A 761 3.33 16.66 -27.51
C THR A 761 2.91 15.47 -28.39
N THR A 762 1.72 15.54 -28.98
CA THR A 762 1.25 14.61 -30.02
C THR A 762 2.08 14.67 -31.30
N ALA A 763 2.85 15.74 -31.51
CA ALA A 763 3.78 15.91 -32.63
C ALA A 763 5.23 15.53 -32.27
N GLY A 764 5.49 15.05 -31.05
CA GLY A 764 6.84 14.71 -30.57
C GLY A 764 7.66 15.87 -30.04
N ASP A 765 7.19 17.12 -30.13
CA ASP A 765 7.90 18.27 -29.55
C ASP A 765 7.98 18.17 -28.02
N VAL A 766 9.14 18.45 -27.45
CA VAL A 766 9.33 18.57 -26.00
C VAL A 766 8.85 19.94 -25.54
N VAL A 767 7.95 19.95 -24.56
CA VAL A 767 7.34 21.17 -24.04
C VAL A 767 7.41 21.24 -22.52
N TRP A 768 7.34 22.47 -22.01
CA TRP A 768 7.12 22.74 -20.60
C TRP A 768 5.84 23.55 -20.41
N CYS A 769 4.99 23.07 -19.50
CA CYS A 769 3.84 23.80 -19.00
C CYS A 769 4.08 24.16 -17.54
N ARG A 770 3.61 25.34 -17.13
CA ARG A 770 3.64 25.72 -15.73
C ARG A 770 2.76 24.74 -14.92
N PRO A 771 3.27 24.16 -13.83
CA PRO A 771 2.45 23.30 -12.97
C PRO A 771 1.48 24.16 -12.15
N ASP A 772 0.25 24.29 -12.63
CA ASP A 772 -0.82 25.01 -11.94
C ASP A 772 -1.75 23.96 -11.31
N THR A 773 -1.86 23.94 -9.98
CA THR A 773 -2.89 23.18 -9.23
C THR A 773 -3.08 21.70 -9.64
N GLY A 774 -2.04 21.03 -10.15
CA GLY A 774 -2.06 19.59 -10.46
C GLY A 774 -2.68 19.20 -11.80
N ARG A 775 -2.84 20.14 -12.76
CA ARG A 775 -3.19 19.80 -14.16
C ARG A 775 -2.33 20.57 -15.16
N VAL A 776 -1.76 19.85 -16.13
CA VAL A 776 -1.01 20.43 -17.26
C VAL A 776 -2.01 21.01 -18.27
N GLN A 777 -2.07 22.33 -18.42
CA GLN A 777 -2.83 22.96 -19.52
C GLN A 777 -1.94 23.07 -20.76
N ILE A 778 -2.14 22.18 -21.74
CA ILE A 778 -1.35 22.11 -22.98
C ILE A 778 -1.48 23.39 -23.83
N SER A 779 -2.56 24.17 -23.68
CA SER A 779 -2.78 25.44 -24.38
C SER A 779 -1.79 26.55 -24.02
N GLN A 780 -0.98 26.38 -22.97
CA GLN A 780 0.09 27.31 -22.55
C GLN A 780 1.50 26.68 -22.62
N ALA A 781 1.63 25.56 -23.33
CA ALA A 781 2.89 24.85 -23.49
C ALA A 781 3.92 25.69 -24.25
N ARG A 782 5.16 25.72 -23.75
CA ARG A 782 6.31 26.37 -24.41
C ARG A 782 7.23 25.27 -24.92
N LYS A 783 7.66 25.30 -26.19
CA LYS A 783 8.56 24.28 -26.74
C LYS A 783 10.00 24.49 -26.26
N LEU A 784 10.74 23.41 -26.01
CA LEU A 784 12.17 23.46 -25.77
C LEU A 784 12.88 23.62 -27.12
N VAL A 785 13.44 24.80 -27.37
CA VAL A 785 14.01 25.17 -28.66
C VAL A 785 15.50 25.50 -28.58
N SER A 786 16.20 25.36 -29.70
CA SER A 786 17.55 25.92 -29.90
C SER A 786 17.51 27.44 -30.04
N LYS A 787 18.69 28.08 -30.16
CA LYS A 787 18.78 29.53 -30.41
C LYS A 787 18.09 29.95 -31.72
N GLN A 788 17.98 29.03 -32.67
CA GLN A 788 17.33 29.26 -33.96
C GLN A 788 15.81 28.99 -33.92
N GLY A 789 15.24 28.70 -32.74
CA GLY A 789 13.81 28.46 -32.57
C GLY A 789 13.33 27.08 -33.04
N ARG A 790 14.24 26.13 -33.32
CA ARG A 790 13.87 24.76 -33.73
C ARG A 790 13.62 23.89 -32.48
N PRO A 791 12.56 23.06 -32.44
CA PRO A 791 12.19 22.29 -31.25
C PRO A 791 13.03 21.01 -31.08
N CYS A 792 13.25 20.62 -29.83
CA CYS A 792 13.73 19.29 -29.47
C CYS A 792 12.57 18.31 -29.57
N THR A 793 12.84 17.09 -30.03
CA THR A 793 11.78 16.12 -30.37
C THR A 793 12.08 14.72 -29.86
N VAL A 794 11.05 13.88 -29.91
CA VAL A 794 11.13 12.42 -29.86
C VAL A 794 10.48 11.84 -31.12
N GLU A 795 10.96 10.68 -31.54
CA GLU A 795 10.50 9.95 -32.71
C GLU A 795 9.23 9.15 -32.41
N THR A 796 9.09 8.55 -31.22
CA THR A 796 8.01 7.55 -30.96
C THR A 796 7.18 7.78 -29.70
N LEU A 797 7.75 8.38 -28.65
CA LEU A 797 7.06 8.59 -27.37
C LEU A 797 6.28 9.90 -27.30
N TYR A 798 5.19 10.00 -28.05
CA TYR A 798 4.28 11.14 -28.02
C TYR A 798 3.43 11.20 -26.75
N SER A 799 3.06 12.41 -26.31
CA SER A 799 2.24 12.64 -25.10
C SER A 799 2.81 12.00 -23.82
N ALA A 800 4.13 11.84 -23.76
CA ALA A 800 4.84 11.11 -22.72
C ALA A 800 5.41 12.05 -21.65
N SER A 801 5.72 11.48 -20.49
CA SER A 801 6.43 12.18 -19.41
C SER A 801 7.92 12.33 -19.75
N VAL A 802 8.52 13.47 -19.39
CA VAL A 802 9.96 13.71 -19.63
C VAL A 802 10.70 13.78 -18.30
N CYS A 803 11.79 13.01 -18.18
CA CYS A 803 12.59 12.89 -16.96
C CYS A 803 14.09 12.87 -17.19
#